data_AF-V1I000-F1
#
_entry.id   AF-V1I000-F1
#
_cell.length_a   1.000
_cell.length_b   1.000
_cell.length_c   1.000
_cell.angle_alpha   90.00
_cell.angle_beta   90.00
_cell.angle_gamma   90.00
#
_symmetry.space_group_name_H-M   'P 1'
#
loop_
_entity.id
_entity.type
_entity.pdbx_description
1 polymer ?
#
loop_
_entity_poly.entity_id
_entity_poly.type
_entity_poly.pdbx_seq_one_letter_code
_entity_poly.pdbx_strand_id
1 'polypeptide(L)'
;MKTIFKTKYNSWKELEKQIEKLSTSKMKGDAFEYFSYFYFLYHKNLYQVEKLYSPVATGMNFPLEVFDHLKLERKDHGVDGVYITKQNQWVAYQAKFRTSRQGLTYDELATFWTEAENADVRLIITNSNYIPKIAEKKSGHSVIMADILDKLDSDFFEALCCFANDAGTQISTSRKIPRPYQNEILLDLINGLEQNDRGKLIAACGIGKTLIALWLAEKRNDNLILFLAPSLQLIRQTLGEWAKETNQPFEYLCVCSDHTVDIEDETQLATSELDIPVTTDVDIISHFLTKCNESNKRKVVFSTYQSVPVLSSAFKDNGVIFDITFYDEAHRTAGISSSNLFSLALQDSNIRSKKRIFMTATERIVKPRIQNLADNLNQIVFSMNDVDKYGPTFHKLGFGQAIEKGIVSDYRIVLAGLTDSELRSYLEKNLYVQPEHLGDDKLVYSSQSILKTALLKQCYKELSVQKVISFHSKISEAKNFSDMFREELSSIADGTVSVSHINGGMSSVERSEYISQFENADFGLLTNVRCLTEGIDIPLIDGIYFADPKGSLIDIIQAVGRALRQPYGSNSKIAYIIIPILIDEINDNYISGNNFDSLFNIIQALRDQDETLAEWIDKINLGAVTGRAHKGQSIGKLKVLMPPSFDVEKLESSLLLKIAEVNKDPSDHIGIGSKLGKNQRKSTYTRVYKTLCDYTPEKVYNSLVKPTLELITDTTRDYTGSEIRVNNNNVSHCERLGIITKNENKIYNISPIGIKLKNCQIGFNELFINQMLLFCYKTGNGKLYTYREALKFMREVKELGFIEFVYSLYSLQLDNNQGILLNKAIETCLNIKKKYPNIELSNESNKQSILDDLNNNHPIGFSYNDIWTDRTTTGNQFRYFIRHLELLDEIFVVENKRLRVRENAESIIDSYLYLTENMLLECYGTQWWVNERIINEQI
;
A
#
# COMPACT_ATOMS: atom_id res chain seq x y z
N MET A 1 -23.68 14.54 49.38
CA MET A 1 -22.86 14.65 48.15
C MET A 1 -22.07 13.38 47.89
N LYS A 2 -21.06 13.01 48.71
CA LYS A 2 -20.22 11.81 48.51
C LYS A 2 -20.96 10.47 48.43
N THR A 3 -22.17 10.37 49.00
CA THR A 3 -22.93 9.11 49.09
C THR A 3 -23.25 8.47 47.74
N ILE A 4 -23.53 9.25 46.69
CA ILE A 4 -23.82 8.71 45.35
C ILE A 4 -22.62 7.95 44.79
N PHE A 5 -21.41 8.46 45.04
CA PHE A 5 -20.15 7.88 44.56
C PHE A 5 -19.66 6.68 45.38
N LYS A 6 -20.31 6.34 46.50
CA LYS A 6 -19.98 5.13 47.28
C LYS A 6 -20.51 3.84 46.64
N THR A 7 -21.38 3.97 45.64
CA THR A 7 -21.86 2.86 44.82
C THR A 7 -20.91 2.63 43.65
N LYS A 8 -20.61 1.38 43.33
CA LYS A 8 -19.82 1.03 42.14
C LYS A 8 -20.67 1.19 40.88
N TYR A 9 -20.18 1.99 39.94
CA TYR A 9 -20.73 2.14 38.58
C TYR A 9 -19.76 1.51 37.59
N ASN A 10 -20.23 1.15 36.39
CA ASN A 10 -19.38 0.60 35.33
C ASN A 10 -19.23 1.54 34.13
N SER A 11 -20.03 2.61 34.04
CA SER A 11 -19.96 3.58 32.95
C SER A 11 -20.50 4.96 33.36
N TRP A 12 -20.14 5.99 32.58
CA TRP A 12 -20.63 7.35 32.78
C TRP A 12 -22.15 7.42 32.67
N LYS A 13 -22.75 6.73 31.68
CA LYS A 13 -24.21 6.69 31.46
C LYS A 13 -24.98 6.17 32.67
N GLU A 14 -24.43 5.21 33.42
CA GLU A 14 -25.05 4.71 34.66
C GLU A 14 -25.03 5.77 35.76
N LEU A 15 -23.89 6.41 35.98
CA LEU A 15 -23.71 7.46 36.99
C LEU A 15 -24.55 8.71 36.65
N GLU A 16 -24.52 9.14 35.39
CA GLU A 16 -25.28 10.27 34.86
C GLU A 16 -26.77 10.13 35.21
N LYS A 17 -27.36 8.96 34.94
CA LYS A 17 -28.76 8.65 35.31
C LYS A 17 -29.03 8.74 36.80
N GLN A 18 -28.06 8.47 37.67
CA GLN A 18 -28.25 8.62 39.12
C GLN A 18 -28.13 10.07 39.56
N ILE A 19 -27.22 10.85 38.95
CA ILE A 19 -27.12 12.29 39.18
C ILE A 19 -28.42 12.99 38.75
N GLU A 20 -29.01 12.59 37.61
CA GLU A 20 -30.28 13.16 37.12
C GLU A 20 -31.46 12.98 38.09
N LYS A 21 -31.45 11.94 38.93
CA LYS A 21 -32.49 11.66 39.93
C LYS A 21 -32.40 12.54 41.17
N LEU A 22 -31.33 13.32 41.35
CA LEU A 22 -31.20 14.23 42.49
C LEU A 22 -32.25 15.34 42.41
N SER A 23 -32.79 15.73 43.57
CA SER A 23 -34.02 16.55 43.67
C SER A 23 -33.86 18.02 43.28
N THR A 24 -32.65 18.57 43.34
CA THR A 24 -32.40 20.00 43.05
C THR A 24 -31.24 20.17 42.07
N SER A 25 -31.30 21.22 41.24
CA SER A 25 -30.21 21.57 40.31
C SER A 25 -28.88 21.82 41.03
N LYS A 26 -28.93 22.39 42.24
CA LYS A 26 -27.73 22.58 43.08
C LYS A 26 -27.09 21.24 43.45
N MET A 27 -27.86 20.26 43.92
CA MET A 27 -27.32 18.94 44.25
C MET A 27 -26.71 18.22 43.03
N LYS A 28 -27.28 18.44 41.83
CA LYS A 28 -26.72 17.92 40.57
C LYS A 28 -25.39 18.57 40.23
N GLY A 29 -25.32 19.90 40.32
CA GLY A 29 -24.10 20.69 40.10
C GLY A 29 -22.99 20.28 41.07
N ASP A 30 -23.28 20.32 42.38
CA ASP A 30 -22.37 19.91 43.45
C ASP A 30 -21.80 18.48 43.24
N ALA A 31 -22.65 17.52 42.83
CA ALA A 31 -22.21 16.16 42.54
C ALA A 31 -21.28 16.12 41.33
N PHE A 32 -21.59 16.87 40.27
CA PHE A 32 -20.76 16.94 39.08
C PHE A 32 -19.42 17.64 39.34
N GLU A 33 -19.38 18.67 40.18
CA GLU A 33 -18.14 19.31 40.64
C GLU A 33 -17.23 18.34 41.40
N TYR A 34 -17.80 17.52 42.29
CA TYR A 34 -17.05 16.47 42.98
C TYR A 34 -16.48 15.44 41.99
N PHE A 35 -17.27 15.03 40.99
CA PHE A 35 -16.83 14.16 39.92
C PHE A 35 -15.67 14.81 39.12
N SER A 36 -15.80 16.09 38.73
CA SER A 36 -14.76 16.83 38.01
C SER A 36 -13.47 16.94 38.81
N TYR A 37 -13.55 17.17 40.12
CA TYR A 37 -12.38 17.14 41.00
C TYR A 37 -11.67 15.78 40.97
N PHE A 38 -12.42 14.68 41.12
CA PHE A 38 -11.84 13.34 41.01
C PHE A 38 -11.26 13.06 39.62
N TYR A 39 -11.95 13.51 38.56
CA TYR A 39 -11.51 13.36 37.18
C TYR A 39 -10.11 13.92 36.96
N PHE A 40 -9.84 15.15 37.43
CA PHE A 40 -8.51 15.76 37.32
C PHE A 40 -7.45 15.08 38.21
N LEU A 41 -7.83 14.54 39.37
CA LEU A 41 -6.92 13.74 40.19
C LEU A 41 -6.53 12.42 39.52
N TYR A 42 -7.51 11.71 38.95
CA TYR A 42 -7.29 10.45 38.24
C TYR A 42 -6.45 10.66 36.98
N HIS A 43 -6.76 11.71 36.22
CA HIS A 43 -6.05 12.08 34.99
C HIS A 43 -4.92 13.10 35.21
N LYS A 44 -4.33 13.16 36.41
CA LYS A 44 -3.29 14.16 36.75
C LYS A 44 -2.10 14.17 35.80
N ASN A 45 -1.71 13.02 35.25
CA ASN A 45 -0.61 12.93 34.28
C ASN A 45 -1.00 13.52 32.93
N LEU A 46 -2.23 13.29 32.48
CA LEU A 46 -2.76 13.79 31.21
C LEU A 46 -2.93 15.31 31.25
N TYR A 47 -3.48 15.88 32.32
CA TYR A 47 -3.67 17.33 32.45
C TYR A 47 -2.48 18.04 33.12
N GLN A 48 -1.38 17.31 33.35
CA GLN A 48 -0.17 17.81 34.01
C GLN A 48 -0.44 18.49 35.36
N VAL A 49 -1.43 18.03 36.12
CA VAL A 49 -1.87 18.65 37.38
C VAL A 49 -0.78 18.50 38.45
N GLU A 50 -0.32 19.63 38.98
CA GLU A 50 0.59 19.70 40.13
C GLU A 50 -0.16 20.06 41.42
N LYS A 51 -1.01 21.08 41.37
CA LYS A 51 -1.91 21.46 42.46
C LYS A 51 -3.34 21.53 41.96
N LEU A 52 -4.31 21.10 42.76
CA LEU A 52 -5.73 21.09 42.41
C LEU A 52 -6.55 21.63 43.59
N TYR A 53 -7.46 22.55 43.29
CA TYR A 53 -8.32 23.22 44.25
C TYR A 53 -9.77 23.14 43.77
N SER A 54 -10.66 22.67 44.64
CA SER A 54 -12.11 22.66 44.40
C SER A 54 -12.85 22.92 45.71
N PRO A 55 -13.53 24.06 45.87
CA PRO A 55 -14.19 24.40 47.12
C PRO A 55 -15.29 23.43 47.52
N VAL A 56 -16.11 23.03 46.55
CA VAL A 56 -17.22 22.10 46.79
C VAL A 56 -16.72 20.69 47.13
N ALA A 57 -15.70 20.20 46.43
CA ALA A 57 -15.20 18.84 46.67
C ALA A 57 -14.44 18.69 47.99
N THR A 58 -13.68 19.73 48.38
CA THR A 58 -12.83 19.73 49.59
C THR A 58 -13.52 20.31 50.82
N GLY A 59 -14.57 21.12 50.65
CA GLY A 59 -15.19 21.91 51.71
C GLY A 59 -14.34 23.08 52.19
N MET A 60 -13.29 23.45 51.46
CA MET A 60 -12.36 24.54 51.80
C MET A 60 -12.40 25.62 50.73
N ASN A 61 -12.41 26.90 51.12
CA ASN A 61 -12.29 27.99 50.16
C ASN A 61 -10.98 27.92 49.38
N PHE A 62 -10.93 28.56 48.22
CA PHE A 62 -9.68 28.74 47.49
C PHE A 62 -8.59 29.39 48.39
N PRO A 63 -7.32 28.96 48.29
CA PRO A 63 -6.21 29.68 48.90
C PRO A 63 -6.14 31.13 48.44
N LEU A 64 -5.58 32.02 49.28
CA LEU A 64 -5.39 33.44 48.93
C LEU A 64 -4.59 33.63 47.64
N GLU A 65 -3.57 32.79 47.41
CA GLU A 65 -2.77 32.79 46.18
C GLU A 65 -3.64 32.67 44.91
N VAL A 66 -4.71 31.86 44.96
CA VAL A 66 -5.64 31.68 43.84
C VAL A 66 -6.48 32.95 43.62
N PHE A 67 -7.02 33.53 44.70
CA PHE A 67 -7.76 34.79 44.62
C PHE A 67 -6.91 35.92 44.08
N ASP A 68 -5.67 36.05 44.55
CA ASP A 68 -4.78 37.15 44.17
C ASP A 68 -4.28 37.02 42.73
N HIS A 69 -3.93 35.79 42.31
CA HIS A 69 -3.41 35.54 40.96
C HIS A 69 -4.50 35.71 39.89
N LEU A 70 -5.65 35.06 40.08
CA LEU A 70 -6.74 35.09 39.12
C LEU A 70 -7.64 36.33 39.26
N LYS A 71 -7.45 37.11 40.34
CA LYS A 71 -8.26 38.28 40.71
C LYS A 71 -9.75 37.94 40.86
N LEU A 72 -10.04 36.75 41.41
CA LEU A 72 -11.41 36.28 41.60
C LEU A 72 -12.13 37.14 42.65
N GLU A 73 -13.41 37.42 42.40
CA GLU A 73 -14.24 38.01 43.44
C GLU A 73 -14.41 37.03 44.62
N ARG A 74 -14.58 37.55 45.84
CA ARG A 74 -14.80 36.72 47.05
C ARG A 74 -16.21 36.11 47.14
N LYS A 75 -17.02 36.28 46.11
CA LYS A 75 -18.37 35.73 45.96
C LYS A 75 -18.34 34.66 44.86
N ASP A 76 -19.26 33.71 44.94
CA ASP A 76 -19.36 32.61 43.99
C ASP A 76 -19.94 33.09 42.64
N HIS A 77 -19.07 33.35 41.67
CA HIS A 77 -19.41 33.89 40.34
C HIS A 77 -19.06 32.94 39.18
N GLY A 78 -18.80 31.66 39.47
CA GLY A 78 -18.79 30.60 38.45
C GLY A 78 -17.45 29.95 38.12
N VAL A 79 -16.42 30.10 38.94
CA VAL A 79 -15.20 29.27 38.91
C VAL A 79 -15.33 28.16 39.95
N ASP A 80 -15.57 26.94 39.49
CA ASP A 80 -15.89 25.79 40.36
C ASP A 80 -14.62 25.06 40.86
N GLY A 81 -13.50 25.26 40.17
CA GLY A 81 -12.19 24.82 40.62
C GLY A 81 -11.05 25.41 39.81
N VAL A 82 -9.83 25.23 40.34
CA VAL A 82 -8.59 25.71 39.74
C VAL A 82 -7.53 24.64 39.89
N TYR A 83 -6.77 24.37 38.83
CA TYR A 83 -5.56 23.58 38.93
C TYR A 83 -4.36 24.30 38.34
N ILE A 84 -3.20 24.04 38.91
CA ILE A 84 -1.91 24.55 38.45
C ILE A 84 -1.17 23.39 37.81
N THR A 85 -0.73 23.58 36.58
CA THR A 85 0.04 22.56 35.86
C THR A 85 1.49 22.52 36.34
N LYS A 86 2.20 21.42 36.05
CA LYS A 86 3.66 21.31 36.26
C LYS A 86 4.49 22.38 35.52
N GLN A 87 3.86 23.06 34.56
CA GLN A 87 4.45 24.16 33.81
C GLN A 87 4.12 25.53 34.43
N ASN A 88 3.49 25.53 35.62
CA ASN A 88 3.02 26.71 36.33
C ASN A 88 1.95 27.52 35.56
N GLN A 89 1.15 26.83 34.74
CA GLN A 89 -0.02 27.42 34.10
C GLN A 89 -1.25 27.26 35.01
N TRP A 90 -2.05 28.31 35.09
CA TRP A 90 -3.26 28.39 35.90
C TRP A 90 -4.48 28.07 35.05
N VAL A 91 -5.11 26.94 35.35
CA VAL A 91 -6.32 26.50 34.68
C VAL A 91 -7.51 26.67 35.61
N ALA A 92 -8.38 27.62 35.29
CA ALA A 92 -9.67 27.76 35.94
C ALA A 92 -10.70 26.91 35.19
N TYR A 93 -11.50 26.13 35.93
CA TYR A 93 -12.54 25.31 35.33
C TYR A 93 -13.93 25.56 35.90
N GLN A 94 -14.93 25.37 35.04
CA GLN A 94 -16.35 25.39 35.38
C GLN A 94 -16.98 24.04 35.03
N ALA A 95 -17.69 23.45 35.98
CA ALA A 95 -18.40 22.19 35.87
C ALA A 95 -19.90 22.43 35.70
N LYS A 96 -20.46 22.07 34.54
CA LYS A 96 -21.90 22.21 34.25
C LYS A 96 -22.55 20.87 33.95
N PHE A 97 -23.57 20.52 34.75
CA PHE A 97 -24.40 19.35 34.52
C PHE A 97 -25.74 19.74 33.89
N ARG A 98 -26.17 19.01 32.85
CA ARG A 98 -27.42 19.18 32.12
C ARG A 98 -28.20 17.87 32.10
N THR A 99 -29.43 17.93 32.62
CA THR A 99 -30.39 16.83 32.45
C THR A 99 -30.69 16.68 30.96
N SER A 100 -30.69 15.45 30.44
CA SER A 100 -30.90 15.16 29.02
C SER A 100 -29.87 15.80 28.07
N ARG A 101 -28.66 16.12 28.58
CA ARG A 101 -27.53 16.65 27.80
C ARG A 101 -27.83 17.89 26.93
N GLN A 102 -28.77 18.74 27.38
CA GLN A 102 -29.11 19.97 26.66
C GLN A 102 -27.88 20.87 26.45
N GLY A 103 -27.85 21.61 25.34
CA GLY A 103 -26.76 22.54 25.01
C GLY A 103 -26.60 23.65 26.05
N LEU A 104 -25.36 24.03 26.34
CA LEU A 104 -25.05 25.19 27.17
C LEU A 104 -25.32 26.48 26.39
N THR A 105 -25.74 27.54 27.08
CA THR A 105 -25.95 28.87 26.47
C THR A 105 -24.80 29.82 26.77
N TYR A 106 -24.69 30.90 25.98
CA TYR A 106 -23.67 31.93 26.19
C TYR A 106 -23.81 32.58 27.57
N ASP A 107 -25.03 32.94 27.95
CA ASP A 107 -25.31 33.67 29.20
C ASP A 107 -24.88 32.87 30.44
N GLU A 108 -24.94 31.54 30.36
CA GLU A 108 -24.55 30.64 31.43
C GLU A 108 -23.03 30.59 31.66
N LEU A 109 -22.25 30.88 30.61
CA LEU A 109 -20.79 30.81 30.60
C LEU A 109 -20.14 32.20 30.67
N ALA A 110 -20.90 33.26 30.37
CA ALA A 110 -20.44 34.65 30.33
C ALA A 110 -19.74 35.08 31.63
N THR A 111 -20.33 34.75 32.78
CA THR A 111 -19.76 35.09 34.09
C THR A 111 -18.45 34.36 34.34
N PHE A 112 -18.36 33.06 34.00
CA PHE A 112 -17.12 32.29 34.13
C PHE A 112 -15.99 32.84 33.26
N TRP A 113 -16.27 33.15 32.00
CA TRP A 113 -15.24 33.73 31.12
C TRP A 113 -14.72 35.08 31.60
N THR A 114 -15.56 35.84 32.32
CA THR A 114 -15.20 37.13 32.91
C THR A 114 -14.36 36.94 34.17
N GLU A 115 -14.80 36.11 35.11
CA GLU A 115 -14.06 35.82 36.35
C GLU A 115 -12.71 35.14 36.08
N ALA A 116 -12.68 34.21 35.13
CA ALA A 116 -11.47 33.48 34.76
C ALA A 116 -10.63 34.18 33.68
N GLU A 117 -10.79 35.50 33.48
CA GLU A 117 -10.06 36.24 32.44
C GLU A 117 -8.54 36.19 32.61
N ASN A 118 -8.06 36.18 33.86
CA ASN A 118 -6.63 36.12 34.18
C ASN A 118 -6.08 34.68 34.24
N ALA A 119 -6.89 33.65 33.97
CA ALA A 119 -6.41 32.28 33.87
C ALA A 119 -5.70 32.05 32.52
N ASP A 120 -4.62 31.27 32.52
CA ASP A 120 -3.95 30.85 31.28
C ASP A 120 -4.88 30.00 30.40
N VAL A 121 -5.68 29.14 31.05
CA VAL A 121 -6.69 28.31 30.38
C VAL A 121 -8.02 28.37 31.13
N ARG A 122 -9.11 28.51 30.36
CA ARG A 122 -10.50 28.49 30.79
C ARG A 122 -11.17 27.21 30.30
N LEU A 123 -11.28 26.23 31.20
CA LEU A 123 -11.76 24.90 30.89
C LEU A 123 -13.24 24.73 31.28
N ILE A 124 -14.08 24.28 30.36
CA ILE A 124 -15.45 23.87 30.70
C ILE A 124 -15.53 22.35 30.71
N ILE A 125 -15.95 21.76 31.82
CA ILE A 125 -16.30 20.35 31.90
C ILE A 125 -17.82 20.22 31.97
N THR A 126 -18.41 19.40 31.10
CA THR A 126 -19.86 19.28 30.95
C THR A 126 -20.26 17.91 30.43
N ASN A 127 -21.46 17.45 30.79
CA ASN A 127 -22.08 16.27 30.18
C ASN A 127 -22.93 16.63 28.94
N SER A 128 -22.93 17.89 28.52
CA SER A 128 -23.60 18.32 27.29
C SER A 128 -22.79 17.92 26.04
N ASN A 129 -23.51 17.71 24.94
CA ASN A 129 -22.92 17.49 23.62
C ASN A 129 -22.64 18.82 22.87
N TYR A 130 -23.14 19.96 23.38
CA TYR A 130 -23.09 21.23 22.66
C TYR A 130 -22.63 22.37 23.55
N ILE A 131 -21.68 23.15 23.02
CA ILE A 131 -21.24 24.44 23.56
C ILE A 131 -21.64 25.58 22.61
N PRO A 132 -21.82 26.82 23.12
CA PRO A 132 -22.05 27.97 22.26
C PRO A 132 -20.88 28.19 21.29
N LYS A 133 -21.15 28.37 19.98
CA LYS A 133 -20.11 28.65 18.95
C LYS A 133 -19.19 29.83 19.29
N ILE A 134 -19.66 30.78 20.10
CA ILE A 134 -18.85 31.92 20.51
C ILE A 134 -17.73 31.54 21.49
N ALA A 135 -17.82 30.37 22.13
CA ALA A 135 -16.76 29.78 22.95
C ALA A 135 -15.51 29.49 22.10
N GLU A 136 -15.69 29.06 20.84
CA GLU A 136 -14.60 28.80 19.88
C GLU A 136 -13.79 30.06 19.54
N LYS A 137 -14.37 31.26 19.72
CA LYS A 137 -13.70 32.53 19.43
C LYS A 137 -12.81 33.04 20.58
N LYS A 138 -12.83 32.39 21.75
CA LYS A 138 -12.10 32.83 22.94
C LYS A 138 -10.74 32.12 23.00
N SER A 139 -9.67 32.89 23.12
CA SER A 139 -8.31 32.34 23.29
C SER A 139 -8.13 31.67 24.65
N GLY A 140 -7.33 30.61 24.71
CA GLY A 140 -7.09 29.85 25.95
C GLY A 140 -8.36 29.17 26.46
N HIS A 141 -9.25 28.74 25.57
CA HIS A 141 -10.45 27.99 25.91
C HIS A 141 -10.25 26.50 25.63
N SER A 142 -10.74 25.64 26.53
CA SER A 142 -10.70 24.19 26.40
C SER A 142 -11.98 23.57 26.94
N VAL A 143 -12.36 22.40 26.43
CA VAL A 143 -13.62 21.75 26.79
C VAL A 143 -13.45 20.25 27.02
N ILE A 144 -14.17 19.75 28.02
CA ILE A 144 -14.39 18.32 28.28
C ILE A 144 -15.89 18.10 28.18
N MET A 145 -16.32 17.46 27.10
CA MET A 145 -17.74 17.22 26.80
C MET A 145 -18.11 15.75 26.99
N ALA A 146 -19.37 15.43 26.74
CA ALA A 146 -19.91 14.10 26.98
C ALA A 146 -19.17 12.99 26.21
N ASP A 147 -18.61 13.29 25.03
CA ASP A 147 -17.87 12.33 24.21
C ASP A 147 -16.56 11.84 24.86
N ILE A 148 -15.96 12.66 25.73
CA ILE A 148 -14.81 12.27 26.55
C ILE A 148 -15.28 11.50 27.78
N LEU A 149 -16.36 11.96 28.43
CA LEU A 149 -16.90 11.31 29.63
C LEU A 149 -17.45 9.90 29.34
N ASP A 150 -18.09 9.71 28.18
CA ASP A 150 -18.65 8.42 27.74
C ASP A 150 -17.56 7.35 27.49
N LYS A 151 -16.29 7.76 27.29
CA LYS A 151 -15.15 6.86 27.07
C LYS A 151 -14.48 6.40 28.38
N LEU A 152 -14.96 6.86 29.54
CA LEU A 152 -14.44 6.42 30.83
C LEU A 152 -14.75 4.94 31.07
N ASP A 153 -13.72 4.20 31.48
CA ASP A 153 -13.77 2.76 31.68
C ASP A 153 -14.14 2.36 33.12
N SER A 154 -14.36 1.07 33.33
CA SER A 154 -14.70 0.51 34.63
C SER A 154 -13.60 0.73 35.68
N ASP A 155 -12.33 0.79 35.28
CA ASP A 155 -11.20 1.13 36.17
C ASP A 155 -11.37 2.53 36.78
N PHE A 156 -11.77 3.52 35.96
CA PHE A 156 -12.06 4.87 36.45
C PHE A 156 -13.16 4.86 37.51
N PHE A 157 -14.28 4.16 37.27
CA PHE A 157 -15.40 4.15 38.21
C PHE A 157 -15.12 3.32 39.46
N GLU A 158 -14.30 2.28 39.36
CA GLU A 158 -13.78 1.56 40.51
C GLU A 158 -12.91 2.46 41.38
N ALA A 159 -11.97 3.19 40.78
CA ALA A 159 -11.15 4.16 41.49
C ALA A 159 -11.98 5.30 42.12
N LEU A 160 -13.02 5.80 41.44
CA LEU A 160 -13.95 6.81 41.97
C LEU A 160 -14.67 6.29 43.22
N CYS A 161 -15.14 5.04 43.17
CA CYS A 161 -15.84 4.40 44.28
C CYS A 161 -14.91 4.20 45.48
N CYS A 162 -13.69 3.70 45.26
CA CYS A 162 -12.67 3.58 46.30
C CYS A 162 -12.34 4.95 46.92
N PHE A 163 -12.09 5.96 46.08
CA PHE A 163 -11.80 7.32 46.52
C PHE A 163 -12.93 7.91 47.37
N ALA A 164 -14.19 7.69 47.01
CA ALA A 164 -15.35 8.15 47.77
C ALA A 164 -15.55 7.41 49.10
N ASN A 165 -15.14 6.14 49.18
CA ASN A 165 -15.23 5.32 50.39
C ASN A 165 -14.08 5.59 51.38
N ASP A 166 -12.85 5.73 50.88
CA ASP A 166 -11.63 5.93 51.67
C ASP A 166 -11.32 7.40 51.95
N ALA A 167 -12.37 8.24 52.06
CA ALA A 167 -12.25 9.68 52.33
C ALA A 167 -11.27 10.45 51.41
N GLY A 168 -10.97 9.93 50.21
CA GLY A 168 -10.13 10.57 49.21
C GLY A 168 -8.62 10.27 49.31
N THR A 169 -8.20 9.21 49.99
CA THR A 169 -6.76 8.97 50.24
C THR A 169 -6.03 8.10 49.23
N GLN A 170 -6.71 7.27 48.42
CA GLN A 170 -6.02 6.39 47.46
C GLN A 170 -6.70 6.38 46.09
N ILE A 171 -5.88 6.50 45.04
CA ILE A 171 -6.25 6.27 43.64
C ILE A 171 -5.34 5.17 43.13
N SER A 172 -5.90 3.98 42.91
CA SER A 172 -5.18 2.84 42.35
C SER A 172 -5.50 2.74 40.86
N THR A 173 -4.48 2.66 40.03
CA THR A 173 -4.61 2.38 38.59
C THR A 173 -3.80 1.15 38.23
N SER A 174 -4.34 0.30 37.36
CA SER A 174 -3.61 -0.85 36.81
C SER A 174 -2.89 -0.43 35.53
N ARG A 175 -1.68 -0.96 35.33
CA ARG A 175 -0.84 -0.67 34.17
C ARG A 175 -0.76 -1.90 33.26
N LYS A 176 -0.83 -1.69 31.95
CA LYS A 176 -0.56 -2.75 30.97
C LYS A 176 0.90 -3.17 30.98
N ILE A 177 1.10 -4.48 30.81
CA ILE A 177 2.42 -5.09 30.66
C ILE A 177 2.57 -5.54 29.20
N PRO A 178 3.75 -5.38 28.56
CA PRO A 178 3.97 -5.86 27.20
C PRO A 178 3.68 -7.35 27.08
N ARG A 179 2.90 -7.73 26.07
CA ARG A 179 2.65 -9.12 25.69
C ARG A 179 3.92 -9.78 25.15
N PRO A 180 3.99 -11.12 25.07
CA PRO A 180 5.18 -11.83 24.57
C PRO A 180 5.70 -11.31 23.22
N TYR A 181 4.83 -11.16 22.23
CA TYR A 181 5.21 -10.64 20.90
C TYR A 181 5.66 -9.16 20.94
N GLN A 182 5.13 -8.36 21.88
CA GLN A 182 5.56 -6.97 22.04
C GLN A 182 6.94 -6.91 22.69
N ASN A 183 7.27 -7.84 23.59
CA ASN A 183 8.61 -7.97 24.14
C ASN A 183 9.64 -8.40 23.08
N GLU A 184 9.28 -9.32 22.17
CA GLU A 184 10.08 -9.69 21.00
C GLU A 184 10.41 -8.44 20.16
N ILE A 185 9.38 -7.67 19.77
CA ILE A 185 9.55 -6.41 19.04
C ILE A 185 10.47 -5.45 19.80
N LEU A 186 10.25 -5.25 21.11
CA LEU A 186 11.06 -4.34 21.92
C LEU A 186 12.54 -4.74 21.96
N LEU A 187 12.85 -6.03 22.03
CA LEU A 187 14.23 -6.53 22.01
C LEU A 187 14.90 -6.23 20.67
N ASP A 188 14.20 -6.49 19.56
CA ASP A 188 14.73 -6.21 18.22
C ASP A 188 14.97 -4.71 17.98
N LEU A 189 14.05 -3.86 18.46
CA LEU A 189 14.23 -2.41 18.40
C LEU A 189 15.42 -1.93 19.24
N ILE A 190 15.61 -2.47 20.45
CA ILE A 190 16.76 -2.12 21.30
C ILE A 190 18.06 -2.52 20.61
N ASN A 191 18.17 -3.78 20.18
CA ASN A 191 19.36 -4.30 19.50
C ASN A 191 19.67 -3.53 18.20
N GLY A 192 18.64 -3.22 17.40
CA GLY A 192 18.78 -2.43 16.18
C GLY A 192 19.31 -1.03 16.43
N LEU A 193 18.84 -0.37 17.49
CA LEU A 193 19.27 0.97 17.91
C LEU A 193 20.66 1.00 18.53
N GLU A 194 21.24 -0.12 18.97
CA GLU A 194 22.64 -0.17 19.38
C GLU A 194 23.58 0.00 18.19
N GLN A 195 23.22 -0.56 17.04
CA GLN A 195 24.05 -0.57 15.83
C GLN A 195 23.73 0.56 14.86
N ASN A 196 22.53 1.13 14.92
CA ASN A 196 22.05 2.13 13.97
C ASN A 196 21.40 3.32 14.69
N ASP A 197 21.44 4.49 14.07
CA ASP A 197 20.75 5.68 14.56
C ASP A 197 19.31 5.81 14.04
N ARG A 198 18.98 5.06 13.00
CA ARG A 198 17.68 5.06 12.34
C ARG A 198 17.23 3.62 12.12
N GLY A 199 15.93 3.35 12.26
CA GLY A 199 15.37 2.07 11.84
C GLY A 199 13.85 2.03 11.82
N LYS A 200 13.32 0.97 11.22
CA LYS A 200 11.89 0.82 10.96
C LYS A 200 11.25 -0.30 11.79
N LEU A 201 10.05 -0.03 12.28
CA LEU A 201 9.10 -1.00 12.79
C LEU A 201 7.95 -1.11 11.77
N ILE A 202 7.91 -2.22 11.04
CA ILE A 202 6.82 -2.49 10.09
C ILE A 202 5.87 -3.49 10.74
N ALA A 203 4.70 -3.05 11.17
CA ALA A 203 3.80 -3.92 11.91
C ALA A 203 2.32 -3.63 11.72
N ALA A 204 1.56 -4.70 11.59
CA ALA A 204 0.11 -4.71 11.44
C ALA A 204 -0.63 -3.72 12.37
N CYS A 205 -1.80 -3.24 11.92
CA CYS A 205 -2.69 -2.47 12.79
C CYS A 205 -3.12 -3.30 14.01
N GLY A 206 -3.34 -2.65 15.15
CA GLY A 206 -3.82 -3.31 16.38
C GLY A 206 -2.75 -4.00 17.24
N ILE A 207 -1.48 -4.03 16.83
CA ILE A 207 -0.41 -4.66 17.64
C ILE A 207 0.06 -3.81 18.84
N GLY A 208 -0.39 -2.57 18.94
CA GLY A 208 -0.03 -1.62 20.01
C GLY A 208 1.27 -0.84 19.76
N LYS A 209 1.51 -0.37 18.52
CA LYS A 209 2.69 0.44 18.14
C LYS A 209 2.93 1.62 19.08
N THR A 210 1.85 2.33 19.44
CA THR A 210 1.83 3.43 20.41
C THR A 210 2.43 3.06 21.76
N LEU A 211 2.04 1.90 22.32
CA LEU A 211 2.57 1.40 23.60
C LEU A 211 4.00 0.88 23.47
N ILE A 212 4.35 0.26 22.34
CA ILE A 212 5.72 -0.17 22.05
C ILE A 212 6.67 1.03 22.06
N ALA A 213 6.28 2.16 21.47
CA ALA A 213 7.09 3.39 21.51
C ALA A 213 7.31 3.89 22.95
N LEU A 214 6.27 3.90 23.79
CA LEU A 214 6.38 4.25 25.22
C LEU A 214 7.35 3.31 25.95
N TRP A 215 7.14 2.01 25.84
CA TRP A 215 7.95 1.02 26.54
C TRP A 215 9.40 0.98 26.05
N LEU A 216 9.64 1.29 24.77
CA LEU A 216 11.00 1.42 24.23
C LEU A 216 11.72 2.60 24.88
N ALA A 217 11.09 3.77 24.92
CA ALA A 217 11.65 4.95 25.56
C ALA A 217 11.91 4.75 27.06
N GLU A 218 11.00 4.04 27.74
CA GLU A 218 11.18 3.68 29.15
C GLU A 218 12.35 2.71 29.36
N LYS A 219 12.45 1.63 28.57
CA LYS A 219 13.55 0.65 28.69
C LYS A 219 14.92 1.28 28.42
N ARG A 220 14.97 2.28 27.54
CA ARG A 220 16.19 3.02 27.18
C ARG A 220 16.51 4.18 28.12
N ASN A 221 15.59 4.51 29.04
CA ASN A 221 15.66 5.72 29.88
C ASN A 221 15.85 7.00 29.05
N ASP A 222 15.21 7.08 27.88
CA ASP A 222 15.24 8.29 27.06
C ASP A 222 14.46 9.41 27.79
N ASN A 223 15.04 10.61 27.88
CA ASN A 223 14.53 11.71 28.68
C ASN A 223 13.88 12.80 27.84
N LEU A 224 14.46 13.12 26.67
CA LEU A 224 13.90 14.11 25.75
C LEU A 224 13.41 13.43 24.47
N ILE A 225 12.09 13.38 24.29
CA ILE A 225 11.45 12.59 23.25
C ILE A 225 10.64 13.49 22.33
N LEU A 226 10.69 13.22 21.02
CA LEU A 226 9.77 13.80 20.05
C LEU A 226 8.90 12.69 19.44
N PHE A 227 7.59 12.90 19.42
CA PHE A 227 6.63 12.00 18.80
C PHE A 227 5.89 12.74 17.67
N LEU A 228 6.05 12.26 16.45
CA LEU A 228 5.42 12.83 15.25
C LEU A 228 4.28 11.94 14.77
N ALA A 229 3.13 12.54 14.50
CA ALA A 229 1.96 11.86 13.95
C ALA A 229 1.29 12.73 12.86
N PRO A 230 0.45 12.16 11.98
CA PRO A 230 -0.18 12.92 10.89
C PRO A 230 -1.29 13.85 11.33
N SER A 231 -2.02 13.51 12.39
CA SER A 231 -3.20 14.25 12.82
C SER A 231 -3.20 14.55 14.31
N LEU A 232 -3.89 15.61 14.68
CA LEU A 232 -4.09 16.03 16.07
C LEU A 232 -4.87 14.98 16.89
N GLN A 233 -5.77 14.24 16.23
CA GLN A 233 -6.51 13.15 16.87
C GLN A 233 -5.59 12.01 17.33
N LEU A 234 -4.65 11.59 16.48
CA LEU A 234 -3.66 10.58 16.83
C LEU A 234 -2.73 11.04 17.95
N ILE A 235 -2.35 12.32 17.96
CA ILE A 235 -1.59 12.92 19.07
C ILE A 235 -2.36 12.81 20.38
N ARG A 236 -3.64 13.22 20.40
CA ARG A 236 -4.46 13.14 21.62
C ARG A 236 -4.65 11.70 22.12
N GLN A 237 -4.85 10.75 21.21
CA GLN A 237 -4.94 9.32 21.53
C GLN A 237 -3.63 8.79 22.13
N THR A 238 -2.51 9.08 21.46
CA THR A 238 -1.16 8.68 21.89
C THR A 238 -0.85 9.23 23.28
N LEU A 239 -1.08 10.53 23.49
CA LEU A 239 -0.86 11.18 24.78
C LEU A 239 -1.75 10.56 25.87
N GLY A 240 -3.03 10.29 25.58
CA GLY A 240 -3.95 9.65 26.51
C GLY A 240 -3.46 8.27 26.96
N GLU A 241 -3.08 7.42 26.01
CA GLU A 241 -2.50 6.10 26.30
C GLU A 241 -1.18 6.21 27.08
N TRP A 242 -0.28 7.12 26.68
CA TRP A 242 1.00 7.30 27.38
C TRP A 242 0.80 7.80 28.81
N ALA A 243 -0.09 8.75 29.03
CA ALA A 243 -0.38 9.28 30.37
C ALA A 243 -0.99 8.23 31.30
N LYS A 244 -1.79 7.30 30.76
CA LYS A 244 -2.38 6.17 31.50
C LYS A 244 -1.35 5.07 31.79
N GLU A 245 -0.52 4.73 30.81
CA GLU A 245 0.31 3.51 30.82
C GLU A 245 1.79 3.77 31.15
N THR A 246 2.19 5.01 31.46
CA THR A 246 3.58 5.32 31.80
C THR A 246 3.99 4.81 33.19
N ASN A 247 5.24 4.38 33.33
CA ASN A 247 5.82 3.98 34.61
C ASN A 247 6.19 5.16 35.53
N GLN A 248 6.34 6.37 34.98
CA GLN A 248 6.79 7.56 35.71
C GLN A 248 6.13 8.81 35.09
N PRO A 249 5.74 9.81 35.90
CA PRO A 249 5.17 11.04 35.35
C PRO A 249 6.16 11.75 34.42
N PHE A 250 5.68 12.18 33.25
CA PHE A 250 6.42 13.02 32.31
C PHE A 250 5.78 14.41 32.19
N GLU A 251 6.53 15.34 31.63
CA GLU A 251 6.07 16.65 31.18
C GLU A 251 5.92 16.62 29.66
N TYR A 252 4.89 17.27 29.12
CA TYR A 252 4.67 17.27 27.68
C TYR A 252 4.27 18.63 27.12
N LEU A 253 4.53 18.80 25.82
CA LEU A 253 4.05 19.92 25.02
C LEU A 253 3.46 19.38 23.71
N CYS A 254 2.28 19.89 23.33
CA CYS A 254 1.65 19.56 22.05
C CYS A 254 1.84 20.71 21.05
N VAL A 255 2.53 20.44 19.94
CA VAL A 255 2.88 21.43 18.92
C VAL A 255 2.12 21.15 17.62
N CYS A 256 1.03 21.88 17.40
CA CYS A 256 0.05 21.59 16.35
C CYS A 256 -0.46 22.89 15.71
N SER A 257 -0.25 23.04 14.40
CA SER A 257 -0.74 24.21 13.65
C SER A 257 -2.23 24.12 13.33
N ASP A 258 -2.96 25.20 13.63
CA ASP A 258 -4.43 25.36 13.49
C ASP A 258 -4.94 25.45 12.05
N HIS A 259 -4.10 25.13 11.09
CA HIS A 259 -4.36 25.30 9.67
C HIS A 259 -3.96 24.04 8.93
N THR A 260 -4.81 23.01 8.99
CA THR A 260 -4.91 22.03 7.90
C THR A 260 -5.50 22.74 6.67
N VAL A 261 -4.71 23.64 6.09
CA VAL A 261 -4.97 24.23 4.78
C VAL A 261 -4.29 23.31 3.77
N ASP A 262 -5.07 22.87 2.77
CA ASP A 262 -4.66 22.19 1.54
C ASP A 262 -4.54 20.65 1.48
N ILE A 263 -5.01 19.87 2.46
CA ILE A 263 -5.23 18.44 2.24
C ILE A 263 -6.70 18.12 2.44
N GLU A 264 -7.42 17.94 1.33
CA GLU A 264 -8.85 17.58 1.27
C GLU A 264 -9.20 16.22 1.95
N ASP A 265 -8.24 15.56 2.62
CA ASP A 265 -8.29 14.15 3.01
C ASP A 265 -8.40 13.87 4.52
N GLU A 266 -8.45 14.86 5.41
CA GLU A 266 -8.52 14.61 6.87
C GLU A 266 -9.67 15.30 7.61
N THR A 267 -10.21 14.58 8.60
CA THR A 267 -11.19 15.10 9.56
C THR A 267 -10.59 16.27 10.34
N GLN A 268 -11.14 17.47 10.16
CA GLN A 268 -10.70 18.67 10.87
C GLN A 268 -11.28 18.65 12.28
N LEU A 269 -10.42 18.46 13.29
CA LEU A 269 -10.74 18.82 14.67
C LEU A 269 -10.29 20.26 14.88
N ALA A 270 -11.20 21.16 15.24
CA ALA A 270 -10.80 22.49 15.67
C ALA A 270 -10.04 22.39 17.00
N THR A 271 -8.97 23.17 17.18
CA THR A 271 -8.20 23.18 18.44
C THR A 271 -9.05 23.56 19.65
N SER A 272 -10.11 24.36 19.43
CA SER A 272 -11.10 24.72 20.44
C SER A 272 -11.97 23.55 20.95
N GLU A 273 -12.00 22.42 20.24
CA GLU A 273 -12.71 21.20 20.66
C GLU A 273 -11.85 20.26 21.51
N LEU A 274 -10.58 20.61 21.79
CA LEU A 274 -9.66 19.76 22.54
C LEU A 274 -9.66 20.04 24.03
N ASP A 275 -9.48 18.98 24.79
CA ASP A 275 -9.28 18.99 26.23
C ASP A 275 -7.81 19.19 26.64
N ILE A 276 -6.89 19.23 25.68
CA ILE A 276 -5.45 19.43 25.91
C ILE A 276 -4.97 20.74 25.29
N PRO A 277 -4.04 21.47 25.95
CA PRO A 277 -3.47 22.68 25.39
C PRO A 277 -2.53 22.37 24.22
N VAL A 278 -2.63 23.17 23.16
CA VAL A 278 -1.73 23.12 21.99
C VAL A 278 -1.08 24.48 21.76
N THR A 279 0.11 24.50 21.15
CA THR A 279 0.81 25.73 20.82
C THR A 279 1.51 25.65 19.46
N THR A 280 1.73 26.80 18.84
CA THR A 280 2.67 27.00 17.73
C THR A 280 3.69 28.09 18.02
N ASP A 281 3.72 28.58 19.26
CA ASP A 281 4.60 29.65 19.68
C ASP A 281 6.03 29.13 19.87
N VAL A 282 6.95 29.68 19.08
CA VAL A 282 8.37 29.32 19.08
C VAL A 282 9.03 29.59 20.43
N ASP A 283 8.63 30.64 21.14
CA ASP A 283 9.21 31.02 22.42
C ASP A 283 8.77 30.06 23.52
N ILE A 284 7.49 29.65 23.52
CA ILE A 284 6.96 28.64 24.44
C ILE A 284 7.68 27.29 24.24
N ILE A 285 7.86 26.88 22.98
CA ILE A 285 8.56 25.64 22.64
C ILE A 285 10.02 25.69 23.10
N SER A 286 10.71 26.81 22.81
CA SER A 286 12.10 27.04 23.20
C SER A 286 12.26 27.01 24.72
N HIS A 287 11.36 27.67 25.45
CA HIS A 287 11.37 27.69 26.91
C HIS A 287 11.13 26.30 27.50
N PHE A 288 10.14 25.54 27.00
CA PHE A 288 9.87 24.18 27.46
C PHE A 288 11.10 23.27 27.34
N LEU A 289 11.84 23.38 26.24
CA LEU A 289 13.02 22.56 25.96
C LEU A 289 14.23 22.96 26.80
N THR A 290 14.50 24.26 26.91
CA THR A 290 15.68 24.80 27.60
C THR A 290 15.53 24.87 29.12
N LYS A 291 14.30 24.88 29.65
CA LYS A 291 14.03 24.92 31.10
C LYS A 291 14.79 23.80 31.81
N CYS A 292 15.68 24.19 32.72
CA CYS A 292 16.48 23.25 33.50
C CYS A 292 15.57 22.28 34.24
N ASN A 293 15.84 21.00 34.06
CA ASN A 293 15.00 19.94 34.56
C ASN A 293 15.39 19.61 36.00
N GLU A 294 15.03 20.50 36.95
CA GLU A 294 15.39 20.38 38.37
C GLU A 294 14.95 19.05 39.00
N SER A 295 13.97 18.38 38.39
CA SER A 295 13.40 17.10 38.85
C SER A 295 13.73 15.89 37.97
N ASN A 296 14.62 16.04 36.97
CA ASN A 296 15.05 14.98 36.04
C ASN A 296 13.89 14.19 35.38
N LYS A 297 12.72 14.83 35.20
CA LYS A 297 11.51 14.20 34.66
C LYS A 297 11.60 14.09 33.13
N ARG A 298 11.10 13.01 32.55
CA ARG A 298 11.02 12.87 31.09
C ARG A 298 10.20 14.01 30.48
N LYS A 299 10.70 14.60 29.39
CA LYS A 299 10.02 15.61 28.56
C LYS A 299 9.65 15.02 27.21
N VAL A 300 8.39 15.18 26.80
CA VAL A 300 7.88 14.65 25.53
C VAL A 300 7.22 15.77 24.72
N VAL A 301 7.72 16.00 23.51
CA VAL A 301 7.05 16.86 22.54
C VAL A 301 6.21 16.00 21.62
N PHE A 302 4.90 16.22 21.60
CA PHE A 302 3.98 15.62 20.65
C PHE A 302 3.69 16.63 19.55
N SER A 303 3.90 16.28 18.28
CA SER A 303 3.73 17.23 17.19
C SER A 303 3.11 16.58 15.97
N THR A 304 2.30 17.35 15.25
CA THR A 304 1.92 16.96 13.89
C THR A 304 3.10 17.15 12.93
N TYR A 305 3.15 16.40 11.83
CA TYR A 305 4.19 16.58 10.80
C TYR A 305 4.16 18.00 10.18
N GLN A 306 2.98 18.60 10.08
CA GLN A 306 2.77 19.94 9.53
C GLN A 306 3.44 21.02 10.39
N SER A 307 3.64 20.74 11.69
CA SER A 307 4.23 21.69 12.64
C SER A 307 5.75 21.61 12.73
N VAL A 308 6.38 20.74 11.93
CA VAL A 308 7.85 20.59 11.87
C VAL A 308 8.61 21.89 11.54
N PRO A 309 8.14 22.80 10.67
CA PRO A 309 8.83 24.08 10.46
C PRO A 309 8.89 24.95 11.72
N VAL A 310 7.84 24.93 12.55
CA VAL A 310 7.79 25.65 13.83
C VAL A 310 8.80 25.06 14.80
N LEU A 311 8.83 23.72 14.90
CA LEU A 311 9.82 23.00 15.69
C LEU A 311 11.26 23.34 15.24
N SER A 312 11.54 23.25 13.94
CA SER A 312 12.86 23.57 13.37
C SER A 312 13.30 25.00 13.71
N SER A 313 12.36 25.96 13.67
CA SER A 313 12.62 27.35 14.06
C SER A 313 12.95 27.47 15.55
N ALA A 314 12.22 26.77 16.43
CA ALA A 314 12.51 26.73 17.86
C ALA A 314 13.84 26.01 18.21
N PHE A 315 14.34 25.14 17.33
CA PHE A 315 15.55 24.36 17.59
C PHE A 315 16.84 25.05 17.12
N LYS A 316 16.77 25.94 16.13
CA LYS A 316 17.94 26.55 15.47
C LYS A 316 18.94 27.17 16.45
N ASP A 317 18.44 27.85 17.48
CA ASP A 317 19.27 28.64 18.40
C ASP A 317 19.56 27.93 19.73
N ASN A 318 18.85 26.84 20.05
CA ASN A 318 18.87 26.22 21.39
C ASN A 318 19.76 24.96 21.50
N GLY A 319 20.32 24.46 20.39
CA GLY A 319 21.22 23.29 20.41
C GLY A 319 20.60 21.99 20.92
N VAL A 320 19.27 21.92 20.99
CA VAL A 320 18.51 20.79 21.54
C VAL A 320 18.71 19.54 20.67
N ILE A 321 18.98 18.41 21.33
CA ILE A 321 19.09 17.09 20.69
C ILE A 321 18.16 16.13 21.41
N PHE A 322 17.18 15.58 20.70
CA PHE A 322 16.30 14.55 21.22
C PHE A 322 17.06 13.23 21.40
N ASP A 323 16.77 12.50 22.48
CA ASP A 323 17.32 11.15 22.66
C ASP A 323 16.74 10.19 21.62
N ILE A 324 15.43 10.30 21.38
CA ILE A 324 14.73 9.51 20.38
C ILE A 324 13.59 10.31 19.74
N THR A 325 13.37 10.08 18.45
CA THR A 325 12.19 10.57 17.72
C THR A 325 11.40 9.40 17.13
N PHE A 326 10.10 9.39 17.41
CA PHE A 326 9.16 8.44 16.85
C PHE A 326 8.39 9.09 15.69
N TYR A 327 8.36 8.41 14.56
CA TYR A 327 7.61 8.80 13.37
C TYR A 327 6.47 7.79 13.20
N ASP A 328 5.27 8.15 13.65
CA ASP A 328 4.07 7.33 13.48
C ASP A 328 3.45 7.55 12.11
N GLU A 329 2.83 6.51 11.55
CA GLU A 329 2.37 6.46 10.16
C GLU A 329 3.41 6.97 9.15
N ALA A 330 4.67 6.50 9.32
CA ALA A 330 5.84 6.99 8.60
C ALA A 330 5.73 6.88 7.07
N HIS A 331 4.83 6.04 6.55
CA HIS A 331 4.58 5.93 5.10
C HIS A 331 4.10 7.24 4.45
N ARG A 332 3.57 8.17 5.24
CA ARG A 332 3.18 9.52 4.79
C ARG A 332 4.37 10.42 4.47
N THR A 333 5.56 10.08 4.96
CA THR A 333 6.80 10.83 4.72
C THR A 333 7.46 10.50 3.36
N ALA A 334 6.86 9.59 2.58
CA ALA A 334 7.32 9.15 1.26
C ALA A 334 6.36 9.56 0.13
N GLY A 335 6.85 9.69 -1.12
CA GLY A 335 6.08 10.03 -2.32
C GLY A 335 6.09 11.52 -2.76
N ILE A 336 5.57 11.82 -3.97
CA ILE A 336 5.53 13.17 -4.56
C ILE A 336 4.57 14.12 -3.83
N SER A 337 3.43 13.59 -3.38
CA SER A 337 2.41 14.35 -2.66
C SER A 337 2.73 14.58 -1.18
N SER A 338 3.88 14.10 -0.69
CA SER A 338 4.38 14.52 0.61
C SER A 338 4.79 15.99 0.47
N SER A 339 4.01 16.90 1.07
CA SER A 339 4.34 18.33 1.10
C SER A 339 5.80 18.50 1.54
N ASN A 340 6.48 19.55 1.05
CA ASN A 340 7.86 19.86 1.44
C ASN A 340 8.09 19.74 2.97
N LEU A 341 7.05 19.93 3.78
CA LEU A 341 7.01 19.73 5.23
C LEU A 341 7.49 18.36 5.71
N PHE A 342 7.08 17.25 5.08
CA PHE A 342 7.48 15.90 5.51
C PHE A 342 8.95 15.62 5.20
N SER A 343 9.47 16.18 4.10
CA SER A 343 10.89 16.12 3.77
C SER A 343 11.75 16.81 4.83
N LEU A 344 11.24 17.91 5.41
CA LEU A 344 11.94 18.64 6.47
C LEU A 344 12.10 17.77 7.71
N ALA A 345 11.10 16.97 8.07
CA ALA A 345 11.12 16.11 9.25
C ALA A 345 12.21 15.04 9.20
N LEU A 346 12.63 14.60 8.02
CA LEU A 346 13.63 13.54 7.83
C LEU A 346 15.08 14.05 7.88
N GLN A 347 15.29 15.36 7.75
CA GLN A 347 16.61 15.98 7.71
C GLN A 347 17.13 16.29 9.12
N ASP A 348 18.36 15.84 9.40
CA ASP A 348 19.05 16.10 10.67
C ASP A 348 19.23 17.59 10.97
N SER A 349 19.28 18.44 9.93
CA SER A 349 19.39 19.90 10.07
C SER A 349 18.15 20.54 10.69
N ASN A 350 16.98 19.92 10.54
CA ASN A 350 15.71 20.46 11.03
C ASN A 350 15.29 19.85 12.36
N ILE A 351 15.50 18.54 12.55
CA ILE A 351 15.20 17.84 13.80
C ILE A 351 16.45 17.04 14.19
N ARG A 352 17.16 17.49 15.22
CA ARG A 352 18.36 16.82 15.74
C ARG A 352 17.95 15.75 16.75
N SER A 353 18.19 14.48 16.41
CA SER A 353 17.87 13.34 17.27
C SER A 353 19.02 12.34 17.26
N LYS A 354 19.35 11.76 18.42
CA LYS A 354 20.35 10.67 18.50
C LYS A 354 19.81 9.42 17.81
N LYS A 355 18.55 9.06 18.08
CA LYS A 355 17.88 7.89 17.52
C LYS A 355 16.55 8.24 16.84
N ARG A 356 16.17 7.50 15.79
CA ARG A 356 14.88 7.65 15.08
C ARG A 356 14.25 6.29 14.81
N ILE A 357 12.97 6.16 15.15
CA ILE A 357 12.16 4.97 14.87
C ILE A 357 10.99 5.36 13.98
N PHE A 358 10.91 4.71 12.83
CA PHE A 358 9.83 4.87 11.85
C PHE A 358 8.84 3.73 11.98
N MET A 359 7.61 4.04 12.35
CA MET A 359 6.57 3.06 12.63
C MET A 359 5.47 3.17 11.56
N THR A 360 5.10 2.04 10.96
CA THR A 360 3.99 2.00 10.00
C THR A 360 3.46 0.57 9.88
N ALA A 361 2.22 0.42 9.41
CA ALA A 361 1.73 -0.88 8.96
C ALA A 361 2.27 -1.27 7.58
N THR A 362 2.46 -0.28 6.71
CA THR A 362 2.77 -0.48 5.30
C THR A 362 3.94 0.40 4.89
N GLU A 363 4.84 -0.14 4.09
CA GLU A 363 5.90 0.66 3.49
C GLU A 363 5.39 1.32 2.21
N ARG A 364 5.72 2.60 2.01
CA ARG A 364 5.46 3.27 0.75
C ARG A 364 6.71 3.24 -0.11
N ILE A 365 6.67 2.42 -1.15
CA ILE A 365 7.75 2.28 -2.13
C ILE A 365 7.43 3.12 -3.36
N VAL A 366 8.38 3.95 -3.79
CA VAL A 366 8.23 4.77 -5.01
C VAL A 366 8.96 4.10 -6.17
N LYS A 367 8.25 3.94 -7.30
CA LYS A 367 8.82 3.33 -8.52
C LYS A 367 9.95 4.21 -9.10
N PRO A 368 11.04 3.62 -9.64
CA PRO A 368 12.18 4.38 -10.18
C PRO A 368 11.81 5.41 -11.27
N ARG A 369 10.79 5.10 -12.09
CA ARG A 369 10.29 6.03 -13.12
C ARG A 369 9.75 7.33 -12.51
N ILE A 370 9.04 7.23 -11.39
CA ILE A 370 8.46 8.37 -10.67
C ILE A 370 9.58 9.20 -10.04
N GLN A 371 10.60 8.54 -9.50
CA GLN A 371 11.77 9.19 -8.93
C GLN A 371 12.54 9.99 -10.00
N ASN A 372 12.82 9.39 -11.16
CA ASN A 372 13.46 10.09 -12.28
C ASN A 372 12.62 11.29 -12.81
N LEU A 373 11.29 11.16 -12.83
CA LEU A 373 10.39 12.26 -13.21
C LEU A 373 10.46 13.42 -12.21
N ALA A 374 10.49 13.10 -10.92
CA ALA A 374 10.62 14.08 -9.86
C ALA A 374 11.99 14.77 -9.90
N ASP A 375 13.08 14.03 -10.12
CA ASP A 375 14.43 14.58 -10.29
C ASP A 375 14.48 15.57 -11.47
N ASN A 376 13.83 15.26 -12.59
CA ASN A 376 13.74 16.16 -13.74
C ASN A 376 12.90 17.42 -13.46
N LEU A 377 11.96 17.34 -12.52
CA LEU A 377 11.13 18.46 -12.06
C LEU A 377 11.71 19.16 -10.82
N ASN A 378 12.92 18.79 -10.38
CA ASN A 378 13.54 19.23 -9.12
C ASN A 378 12.64 19.03 -7.88
N GLN A 379 11.82 17.99 -7.87
CA GLN A 379 10.98 17.59 -6.74
C GLN A 379 11.65 16.45 -5.96
N ILE A 380 11.68 16.58 -4.63
CA ILE A 380 12.28 15.57 -3.75
C ILE A 380 11.23 14.50 -3.46
N VAL A 381 11.55 13.23 -3.74
CA VAL A 381 10.66 12.10 -3.48
C VAL A 381 11.40 11.01 -2.73
N PHE A 382 10.90 10.67 -1.54
CA PHE A 382 11.44 9.58 -0.74
C PHE A 382 10.63 8.30 -0.92
N SER A 383 11.34 7.19 -0.76
CA SER A 383 10.82 5.83 -0.71
C SER A 383 11.34 5.18 0.57
N MET A 384 10.51 4.39 1.26
CA MET A 384 10.89 3.80 2.55
C MET A 384 11.98 2.73 2.46
N ASN A 385 12.38 2.33 1.24
CA ASN A 385 13.53 1.47 0.99
C ASN A 385 14.88 2.22 0.99
N ASP A 386 14.87 3.55 1.14
CA ASP A 386 16.08 4.36 1.31
C ASP A 386 16.64 4.16 2.73
N VAL A 387 17.67 3.32 2.85
CA VAL A 387 18.32 2.98 4.13
C VAL A 387 19.03 4.19 4.74
N ASP A 388 19.51 5.15 3.96
CA ASP A 388 20.18 6.34 4.49
C ASP A 388 19.18 7.26 5.20
N LYS A 389 17.93 7.30 4.73
CA LYS A 389 16.87 8.13 5.32
C LYS A 389 16.10 7.44 6.45
N TYR A 390 15.74 6.17 6.27
CA TYR A 390 14.86 5.46 7.21
C TYR A 390 15.59 4.43 8.08
N GLY A 391 16.82 4.05 7.74
CA GLY A 391 17.53 2.94 8.36
C GLY A 391 16.97 1.57 7.95
N PRO A 392 17.60 0.47 8.41
CA PRO A 392 17.12 -0.88 8.16
C PRO A 392 15.80 -1.17 8.90
N THR A 393 15.09 -2.19 8.45
CA THR A 393 13.94 -2.73 9.19
C THR A 393 14.45 -3.54 10.38
N PHE A 394 14.16 -3.10 11.60
CA PHE A 394 14.53 -3.80 12.82
C PHE A 394 13.58 -4.96 13.12
N HIS A 395 12.28 -4.76 12.89
CA HIS A 395 11.27 -5.81 13.06
C HIS A 395 10.16 -5.65 12.03
N LYS A 396 9.70 -6.77 11.47
CA LYS A 396 8.56 -6.86 10.56
C LYS A 396 7.55 -7.88 11.09
N LEU A 397 6.31 -7.46 11.32
CA LEU A 397 5.19 -8.33 11.72
C LEU A 397 3.97 -8.02 10.84
N GLY A 398 3.86 -8.72 9.71
CA GLY A 398 2.74 -8.60 8.77
C GLY A 398 1.45 -9.23 9.30
N PHE A 399 0.35 -9.09 8.55
CA PHE A 399 -0.94 -9.72 8.89
C PHE A 399 -0.84 -11.24 8.94
N GLY A 400 -0.17 -11.89 7.97
CA GLY A 400 -0.05 -13.36 7.95
C GLY A 400 0.54 -13.91 9.26
N GLN A 401 1.70 -13.39 9.66
CA GLN A 401 2.36 -13.77 10.92
C GLN A 401 1.55 -13.37 12.16
N ALA A 402 0.86 -12.22 12.13
CA ALA A 402 0.01 -11.80 13.24
C ALA A 402 -1.22 -12.70 13.40
N ILE A 403 -1.78 -13.21 12.31
CA ILE A 403 -2.89 -14.18 12.29
C ILE A 403 -2.39 -15.53 12.82
N GLU A 404 -1.25 -16.02 12.34
CA GLU A 404 -0.65 -17.27 12.81
C GLU A 404 -0.33 -17.25 14.32
N LYS A 405 0.15 -16.10 14.83
CA LYS A 405 0.41 -15.89 16.26
C LYS A 405 -0.87 -15.61 17.08
N GLY A 406 -2.07 -15.60 16.47
CA GLY A 406 -3.35 -15.32 17.15
C GLY A 406 -3.46 -13.88 17.71
N ILE A 407 -2.68 -12.94 17.18
CA ILE A 407 -2.66 -11.54 17.60
C ILE A 407 -3.85 -10.79 17.01
N VAL A 408 -4.18 -11.08 15.75
CA VAL A 408 -5.31 -10.53 14.99
C VAL A 408 -6.13 -11.66 14.40
N SER A 409 -7.40 -11.41 14.08
CA SER A 409 -8.28 -12.43 13.49
C SER A 409 -7.90 -12.73 12.05
N ASP A 410 -8.14 -13.97 11.61
CA ASP A 410 -8.06 -14.31 10.18
C ASP A 410 -9.16 -13.59 9.38
N TYR A 411 -9.05 -13.58 8.05
CA TYR A 411 -9.98 -12.90 7.17
C TYR A 411 -10.39 -13.70 5.95
N ARG A 412 -11.55 -13.33 5.37
CA ARG A 412 -12.02 -13.81 4.07
C ARG A 412 -12.39 -12.65 3.17
N ILE A 413 -11.91 -12.70 1.92
CA ILE A 413 -12.31 -11.78 0.86
C ILE A 413 -13.59 -12.32 0.26
N VAL A 414 -14.69 -11.58 0.40
CA VAL A 414 -16.01 -11.98 -0.08
C VAL A 414 -16.36 -11.19 -1.33
N LEU A 415 -16.49 -11.89 -2.45
CA LEU A 415 -17.00 -11.33 -3.69
C LEU A 415 -18.50 -11.58 -3.74
N ALA A 416 -19.30 -10.54 -3.52
CA ALA A 416 -20.76 -10.64 -3.52
C ALA A 416 -21.30 -10.09 -4.84
N GLY A 417 -21.96 -10.92 -5.64
CA GLY A 417 -22.43 -10.56 -6.98
C GLY A 417 -23.93 -10.73 -7.18
N LEU A 418 -24.50 -9.82 -7.98
CA LEU A 418 -25.83 -9.96 -8.57
C LEU A 418 -25.71 -9.94 -10.09
N THR A 419 -26.67 -10.54 -10.79
CA THR A 419 -26.77 -10.43 -12.25
C THR A 419 -27.65 -9.26 -12.66
N ASP A 420 -27.51 -8.80 -13.91
CA ASP A 420 -28.37 -7.74 -14.47
C ASP A 420 -29.87 -8.09 -14.44
N SER A 421 -30.21 -9.37 -14.65
CA SER A 421 -31.59 -9.85 -14.63
C SER A 421 -32.22 -9.75 -13.24
N GLU A 422 -31.46 -10.08 -12.20
CA GLU A 422 -31.90 -9.94 -10.82
C GLU A 422 -31.97 -8.49 -10.35
N LEU A 423 -30.99 -7.67 -10.73
CA LEU A 423 -31.02 -6.23 -10.43
C LEU A 423 -32.29 -5.58 -11.03
N ARG A 424 -32.67 -5.95 -12.26
CA ARG A 424 -33.95 -5.53 -12.86
C ARG A 424 -35.14 -6.01 -12.05
N SER A 425 -35.13 -7.25 -11.56
CA SER A 425 -36.21 -7.74 -10.68
C SER A 425 -36.33 -6.92 -9.38
N TYR A 426 -35.20 -6.52 -8.77
CA TYR A 426 -35.20 -5.64 -7.61
C TYR A 426 -35.74 -4.25 -7.91
N LEU A 427 -35.45 -3.71 -9.10
CA LEU A 427 -35.97 -2.42 -9.58
C LEU A 427 -37.48 -2.48 -9.87
N GLU A 428 -37.95 -3.55 -10.53
CA GLU A 428 -39.34 -3.72 -10.96
C GLU A 428 -40.31 -4.03 -9.80
N LYS A 429 -39.85 -4.75 -8.77
CA LYS A 429 -40.69 -5.16 -7.63
C LYS A 429 -41.05 -4.02 -6.66
N ASN A 430 -40.81 -2.74 -7.02
CA ASN A 430 -41.06 -1.57 -6.17
C ASN A 430 -40.49 -1.69 -4.73
N LEU A 431 -39.44 -2.50 -4.52
CA LEU A 431 -38.81 -2.66 -3.20
C LEU A 431 -38.07 -1.38 -2.76
N TYR A 432 -37.77 -0.45 -3.68
CA TYR A 432 -36.98 0.76 -3.39
C TYR A 432 -37.48 2.05 -4.05
N VAL A 433 -38.61 2.04 -4.76
CA VAL A 433 -39.22 3.23 -5.38
C VAL A 433 -40.71 3.22 -5.09
N GLN A 434 -41.20 4.13 -4.23
CA GLN A 434 -42.63 4.38 -4.07
C GLN A 434 -43.08 5.59 -4.92
N PRO A 435 -43.87 5.37 -5.99
CA PRO A 435 -44.62 6.44 -6.62
C PRO A 435 -45.97 6.59 -5.91
N GLU A 436 -46.08 7.62 -5.06
CA GLU A 436 -47.30 8.35 -4.58
C GLU A 436 -47.06 8.76 -3.11
N HIS A 437 -46.59 9.97 -2.79
CA HIS A 437 -47.36 11.21 -2.83
C HIS A 437 -46.53 12.42 -3.33
N LEU A 438 -47.20 13.38 -3.97
CA LEU A 438 -46.65 14.65 -4.47
C LEU A 438 -46.41 15.62 -3.29
N GLY A 439 -45.14 15.99 -3.07
CA GLY A 439 -44.70 16.98 -2.08
C GLY A 439 -43.16 17.08 -2.03
N ASP A 440 -42.62 18.01 -2.82
CA ASP A 440 -41.31 18.71 -2.82
C ASP A 440 -39.97 18.15 -2.29
N ASP A 441 -39.81 16.89 -1.85
CA ASP A 441 -38.46 16.33 -1.56
C ASP A 441 -38.39 14.81 -1.76
N LYS A 442 -38.38 14.32 -3.02
CA LYS A 442 -38.23 12.86 -3.28
C LYS A 442 -36.81 12.47 -3.68
N LEU A 443 -36.17 11.70 -2.80
CA LEU A 443 -34.91 10.97 -3.01
C LEU A 443 -35.07 9.95 -4.15
N VAL A 444 -34.43 10.20 -5.29
CA VAL A 444 -34.28 9.21 -6.37
C VAL A 444 -33.03 8.38 -6.08
N TYR A 445 -33.20 7.09 -5.78
CA TYR A 445 -32.09 6.17 -5.55
C TYR A 445 -31.49 5.69 -6.86
N SER A 446 -30.16 5.65 -6.94
CA SER A 446 -29.46 5.11 -8.11
C SER A 446 -29.55 3.58 -8.16
N SER A 447 -29.52 2.99 -9.36
CA SER A 447 -29.43 1.53 -9.53
C SER A 447 -28.23 0.91 -8.80
N GLN A 448 -27.12 1.65 -8.73
CA GLN A 448 -25.92 1.25 -8.00
C GLN A 448 -26.15 1.21 -6.49
N SER A 449 -26.91 2.16 -5.92
CA SER A 449 -27.27 2.16 -4.51
C SER A 449 -28.12 0.93 -4.15
N ILE A 450 -29.08 0.58 -5.02
CA ILE A 450 -29.93 -0.61 -4.84
C ILE A 450 -29.11 -1.90 -4.90
N LEU A 451 -28.23 -2.03 -5.89
CA LEU A 451 -27.29 -3.15 -6.02
C LEU A 451 -26.49 -3.35 -4.73
N LYS A 452 -25.87 -2.26 -4.24
CA LYS A 452 -25.03 -2.31 -3.03
C LYS A 452 -25.85 -2.74 -1.81
N THR A 453 -27.05 -2.19 -1.65
CA THR A 453 -27.95 -2.48 -0.50
C THR A 453 -28.38 -3.94 -0.51
N ALA A 454 -28.81 -4.46 -1.66
CA ALA A 454 -29.23 -5.85 -1.81
C ALA A 454 -28.09 -6.83 -1.49
N LEU A 455 -26.88 -6.56 -2.01
CA LEU A 455 -25.70 -7.37 -1.78
C LEU A 455 -25.26 -7.37 -0.31
N LEU A 456 -25.26 -6.21 0.35
CA LEU A 456 -24.92 -6.15 1.77
C LEU A 456 -25.95 -6.91 2.62
N LYS A 457 -27.25 -6.81 2.29
CA LYS A 457 -28.32 -7.56 2.97
C LYS A 457 -28.08 -9.08 2.88
N GLN A 458 -27.70 -9.57 1.70
CA GLN A 458 -27.34 -10.97 1.51
C GLN A 458 -26.14 -11.38 2.38
N CYS A 459 -25.12 -10.51 2.46
CA CYS A 459 -23.94 -10.78 3.30
C CYS A 459 -24.29 -10.88 4.79
N TYR A 460 -25.17 -10.02 5.32
CA TYR A 460 -25.64 -10.14 6.72
C TYR A 460 -26.30 -11.50 6.99
N LYS A 461 -27.09 -12.00 6.03
CA LYS A 461 -27.76 -13.31 6.16
C LYS A 461 -26.80 -14.50 6.07
N GLU A 462 -25.90 -14.49 5.08
CA GLU A 462 -25.07 -15.66 4.76
C GLU A 462 -23.75 -15.74 5.51
N LEU A 463 -23.22 -14.60 5.99
CA LEU A 463 -21.95 -14.53 6.71
C LEU A 463 -22.15 -14.40 8.23
N SER A 464 -23.40 -14.18 8.68
CA SER A 464 -23.75 -13.90 10.08
C SER A 464 -22.94 -12.74 10.67
N VAL A 465 -22.65 -11.71 9.86
CA VAL A 465 -22.00 -10.48 10.34
C VAL A 465 -22.97 -9.64 11.14
N GLN A 466 -22.48 -9.00 12.20
CA GLN A 466 -23.27 -8.15 13.08
C GLN A 466 -22.91 -6.69 12.86
N LYS A 467 -21.60 -6.37 12.82
CA LYS A 467 -21.08 -5.00 12.72
C LYS A 467 -20.24 -4.82 11.48
N VAL A 468 -20.68 -3.95 10.58
CA VAL A 468 -20.00 -3.67 9.31
C VAL A 468 -19.71 -2.18 9.15
N ILE A 469 -18.53 -1.87 8.61
CA ILE A 469 -18.19 -0.52 8.17
C ILE A 469 -18.15 -0.48 6.65
N SER A 470 -18.85 0.47 6.05
CA SER A 470 -18.83 0.66 4.59
C SER A 470 -18.07 1.90 4.17
N PHE A 471 -17.27 1.75 3.11
CA PHE A 471 -16.47 2.82 2.52
C PHE A 471 -17.05 3.24 1.18
N HIS A 472 -17.30 4.55 1.05
CA HIS A 472 -17.90 5.17 -0.11
C HIS A 472 -17.01 6.30 -0.64
N SER A 473 -17.20 6.64 -1.91
CA SER A 473 -16.46 7.68 -2.62
C SER A 473 -17.07 9.08 -2.47
N LYS A 474 -18.40 9.18 -2.28
CA LYS A 474 -19.14 10.44 -2.16
C LYS A 474 -20.05 10.46 -0.95
N ILE A 475 -20.13 11.61 -0.29
CA ILE A 475 -20.94 11.83 0.93
C ILE A 475 -22.43 11.58 0.66
N SER A 476 -22.95 12.10 -0.45
CA SER A 476 -24.36 11.92 -0.83
C SER A 476 -24.74 10.45 -1.04
N GLU A 477 -23.88 9.68 -1.72
CA GLU A 477 -24.11 8.25 -1.98
C GLU A 477 -24.05 7.43 -0.69
N ALA A 478 -23.08 7.73 0.19
CA ALA A 478 -22.95 7.08 1.49
C ALA A 478 -24.19 7.32 2.38
N LYS A 479 -24.69 8.56 2.40
CA LYS A 479 -25.89 8.93 3.16
C LYS A 479 -27.12 8.19 2.61
N ASN A 480 -27.35 8.26 1.30
CA ASN A 480 -28.47 7.55 0.65
C ASN A 480 -28.43 6.04 0.93
N PHE A 481 -27.24 5.43 0.84
CA PHE A 481 -27.04 4.03 1.17
C PHE A 481 -27.39 3.72 2.63
N SER A 482 -26.95 4.56 3.57
CA SER A 482 -27.26 4.40 5.00
C SER A 482 -28.76 4.48 5.28
N ASP A 483 -29.47 5.41 4.62
CA ASP A 483 -30.90 5.60 4.82
C ASP A 483 -31.71 4.42 4.26
N MET A 484 -31.33 3.91 3.07
CA MET A 484 -31.95 2.71 2.50
C MET A 484 -31.70 1.47 3.36
N PHE A 485 -30.47 1.27 3.83
CA PHE A 485 -30.11 0.05 4.54
C PHE A 485 -30.67 -0.01 5.97
N ARG A 486 -31.11 1.12 6.54
CA ARG A 486 -31.70 1.16 7.88
C ARG A 486 -32.92 0.25 8.02
N GLU A 487 -33.84 0.33 7.06
CA GLU A 487 -35.06 -0.50 7.05
C GLU A 487 -34.72 -1.97 6.77
N GLU A 488 -33.78 -2.20 5.85
CA GLU A 488 -33.33 -3.54 5.47
C GLU A 488 -32.66 -4.28 6.63
N LEU A 489 -31.75 -3.62 7.36
CA LEU A 489 -31.09 -4.20 8.51
C LEU A 489 -32.09 -4.51 9.63
N SER A 490 -33.05 -3.62 9.86
CA SER A 490 -34.13 -3.84 10.84
C SER A 490 -35.00 -5.04 10.48
N SER A 491 -35.14 -5.37 9.20
CA SER A 491 -35.94 -6.52 8.74
C SER A 491 -35.25 -7.88 8.93
N ILE A 492 -33.93 -7.90 9.09
CA ILE A 492 -33.12 -9.12 9.17
C ILE A 492 -32.43 -9.33 10.53
N ALA A 493 -32.41 -8.31 11.38
CA ALA A 493 -31.74 -8.33 12.67
C ALA A 493 -32.69 -8.71 13.80
N ASP A 494 -32.33 -9.73 14.58
CA ASP A 494 -33.04 -10.12 15.81
C ASP A 494 -32.44 -9.38 17.03
N GLY A 495 -32.46 -8.05 17.01
CA GLY A 495 -31.84 -7.25 18.08
C GLY A 495 -31.87 -5.74 17.84
N THR A 496 -31.08 -5.00 18.64
CA THR A 496 -30.92 -3.56 18.47
C THR A 496 -30.12 -3.24 17.21
N VAL A 497 -30.58 -2.26 16.44
CA VAL A 497 -29.98 -1.86 15.16
C VAL A 497 -29.48 -0.42 15.22
N SER A 498 -28.28 -0.17 14.70
CA SER A 498 -27.75 1.18 14.47
C SER A 498 -27.23 1.34 13.04
N VAL A 499 -27.80 2.29 12.29
CA VAL A 499 -27.30 2.66 10.96
C VAL A 499 -27.03 4.15 10.92
N SER A 500 -25.74 4.49 10.81
CA SER A 500 -25.24 5.85 10.91
C SER A 500 -24.29 6.19 9.76
N HIS A 501 -24.22 7.47 9.41
CA HIS A 501 -23.28 8.00 8.43
C HIS A 501 -22.35 9.00 9.11
N ILE A 502 -21.06 8.91 8.83
CA ILE A 502 -20.05 9.87 9.30
C ILE A 502 -19.21 10.44 8.16
N ASN A 503 -18.94 11.74 8.22
CA ASN A 503 -18.08 12.44 7.28
C ASN A 503 -17.23 13.53 7.97
N GLY A 504 -16.36 14.18 7.21
CA GLY A 504 -15.29 15.02 7.74
C GLY A 504 -15.75 16.39 8.22
N GLY A 505 -16.97 16.78 7.85
CA GLY A 505 -17.61 18.01 8.31
C GLY A 505 -18.34 17.87 9.65
N MET A 506 -18.41 16.66 10.23
CA MET A 506 -19.04 16.43 11.54
C MET A 506 -18.07 16.72 12.69
N SER A 507 -18.59 17.34 13.76
CA SER A 507 -17.82 17.62 14.98
C SER A 507 -17.31 16.33 15.66
N SER A 508 -16.33 16.45 16.56
CA SER A 508 -15.85 15.30 17.37
C SER A 508 -16.98 14.61 18.13
N VAL A 509 -17.92 15.41 18.64
CA VAL A 509 -19.02 14.95 19.49
C VAL A 509 -20.02 14.14 18.68
N GLU A 510 -20.47 14.67 17.54
CA GLU A 510 -21.40 13.96 16.64
C GLU A 510 -20.80 12.62 16.18
N ARG A 511 -19.53 12.61 15.78
CA ARG A 511 -18.84 11.38 15.38
C ARG A 511 -18.77 10.37 16.52
N SER A 512 -18.40 10.81 17.73
CA SER A 512 -18.32 9.95 18.91
C SER A 512 -19.69 9.39 19.30
N GLU A 513 -20.76 10.17 19.14
CA GLU A 513 -22.13 9.72 19.38
C GLU A 513 -22.53 8.59 18.42
N TYR A 514 -22.35 8.78 17.11
CA TYR A 514 -22.68 7.74 16.12
C TYR A 514 -21.84 6.46 16.30
N ILE A 515 -20.55 6.61 16.65
CA ILE A 515 -19.69 5.46 16.96
C ILE A 515 -20.19 4.74 18.22
N SER A 516 -20.58 5.47 19.27
CA SER A 516 -21.13 4.86 20.49
C SER A 516 -22.45 4.16 20.23
N GLN A 517 -23.34 4.72 19.41
CA GLN A 517 -24.59 4.08 19.02
C GLN A 517 -24.33 2.78 18.24
N PHE A 518 -23.36 2.79 17.33
CA PHE A 518 -22.94 1.62 16.57
C PHE A 518 -22.30 0.54 17.46
N GLU A 519 -21.46 0.93 18.42
CA GLU A 519 -20.81 0.01 19.35
C GLU A 519 -21.82 -0.68 20.29
N ASN A 520 -22.83 0.05 20.76
CA ASN A 520 -23.83 -0.47 21.71
C ASN A 520 -24.96 -1.27 21.05
N ALA A 521 -25.13 -1.18 19.73
CA ALA A 521 -26.12 -1.97 19.01
C ALA A 521 -25.63 -3.43 18.82
N ASP A 522 -26.58 -4.37 18.75
CA ASP A 522 -26.29 -5.76 18.42
C ASP A 522 -25.86 -5.87 16.95
N PHE A 523 -26.61 -5.20 16.07
CA PHE A 523 -26.32 -5.11 14.64
C PHE A 523 -26.08 -3.65 14.25
N GLY A 524 -25.07 -3.41 13.44
CA GLY A 524 -24.76 -2.04 13.03
C GLY A 524 -24.11 -1.91 11.67
N LEU A 525 -24.44 -0.81 10.99
CA LEU A 525 -23.75 -0.34 9.80
C LEU A 525 -23.26 1.10 10.03
N LEU A 526 -21.95 1.31 9.91
CA LEU A 526 -21.36 2.65 9.90
C LEU A 526 -20.84 2.97 8.50
N THR A 527 -21.45 3.94 7.84
CA THR A 527 -21.02 4.39 6.50
C THR A 527 -20.07 5.58 6.62
N ASN A 528 -19.02 5.63 5.80
CA ASN A 528 -18.07 6.73 5.84
C ASN A 528 -17.50 7.08 4.46
N VAL A 529 -17.00 8.32 4.37
CA VAL A 529 -16.22 8.82 3.23
C VAL A 529 -14.96 9.46 3.79
N ARG A 530 -13.80 8.82 3.60
CA ARG A 530 -12.47 9.33 4.00
C ARG A 530 -12.35 9.81 5.46
N CYS A 531 -13.14 9.26 6.38
CA CYS A 531 -13.20 9.75 7.77
C CYS A 531 -12.77 8.74 8.82
N LEU A 532 -12.84 7.45 8.52
CA LEU A 532 -12.43 6.37 9.43
C LEU A 532 -11.01 5.86 9.16
N THR A 533 -10.24 6.58 8.34
CA THR A 533 -8.91 6.15 7.92
C THR A 533 -7.90 6.26 9.06
N GLU A 534 -7.82 7.39 9.78
CA GLU A 534 -6.79 7.63 10.81
C GLU A 534 -7.32 8.31 12.08
N GLY A 535 -6.77 7.96 13.25
CA GLY A 535 -7.04 8.63 14.54
C GLY A 535 -8.37 8.36 15.25
N ILE A 536 -9.36 7.78 14.57
CA ILE A 536 -10.63 7.38 15.21
C ILE A 536 -10.51 5.97 15.78
N ASP A 537 -10.81 5.78 17.06
CA ASP A 537 -10.95 4.43 17.63
C ASP A 537 -12.26 3.81 17.13
N ILE A 538 -12.11 2.71 16.40
CA ILE A 538 -13.26 1.96 15.86
C ILE A 538 -13.48 0.76 16.77
N PRO A 539 -14.73 0.50 17.20
CA PRO A 539 -15.05 -0.68 17.98
C PRO A 539 -14.75 -1.98 17.20
N LEU A 540 -14.88 -3.11 17.86
CA LEU A 540 -14.71 -4.41 17.19
C LEU A 540 -15.82 -4.59 16.13
N ILE A 541 -15.41 -4.85 14.88
CA ILE A 541 -16.30 -5.05 13.73
C ILE A 541 -16.04 -6.38 13.06
N ASP A 542 -17.06 -6.99 12.45
CA ASP A 542 -16.94 -8.29 11.78
C ASP A 542 -16.54 -8.16 10.32
N GLY A 543 -16.86 -7.03 9.69
CA GLY A 543 -16.61 -6.87 8.27
C GLY A 543 -16.46 -5.44 7.80
N ILE A 544 -15.86 -5.33 6.63
CA ILE A 544 -15.71 -4.11 5.87
C ILE A 544 -16.37 -4.31 4.51
N TYR A 545 -17.17 -3.34 4.12
CA TYR A 545 -17.84 -3.30 2.83
C TYR A 545 -17.24 -2.20 1.95
N PHE A 546 -16.47 -2.56 0.94
CA PHE A 546 -15.93 -1.61 -0.04
C PHE A 546 -17.00 -1.32 -1.09
N ALA A 547 -17.97 -0.46 -0.73
CA ALA A 547 -19.09 -0.09 -1.58
C ALA A 547 -18.62 0.58 -2.88
N ASP A 548 -17.52 1.35 -2.81
CA ASP A 548 -16.83 1.92 -3.96
C ASP A 548 -15.35 1.51 -3.98
N PRO A 549 -14.70 1.47 -5.18
CA PRO A 549 -13.28 1.23 -5.28
C PRO A 549 -12.46 2.28 -4.51
N LYS A 550 -11.51 1.81 -3.69
CA LYS A 550 -10.46 2.66 -3.10
C LYS A 550 -9.21 2.61 -3.97
N GLY A 551 -8.68 3.78 -4.33
CA GLY A 551 -7.45 3.90 -5.11
C GLY A 551 -6.16 3.81 -4.28
N SER A 552 -6.23 3.97 -2.96
CA SER A 552 -5.06 3.94 -2.06
C SER A 552 -4.91 2.56 -1.43
N LEU A 553 -3.81 1.86 -1.74
CA LEU A 553 -3.45 0.56 -1.12
C LEU A 553 -3.28 0.70 0.40
N ILE A 554 -2.72 1.83 0.84
CA ILE A 554 -2.47 2.14 2.26
C ILE A 554 -3.80 2.23 3.01
N ASP A 555 -4.78 2.95 2.47
CA ASP A 555 -6.11 3.07 3.08
C ASP A 555 -6.81 1.72 3.18
N ILE A 556 -6.65 0.86 2.15
CA ILE A 556 -7.22 -0.49 2.15
C ILE A 556 -6.63 -1.30 3.31
N ILE A 557 -5.30 -1.28 3.48
CA ILE A 557 -4.61 -2.03 4.54
C ILE A 557 -4.98 -1.49 5.93
N GLN A 558 -5.05 -0.17 6.10
CA GLN A 558 -5.49 0.44 7.36
C GLN A 558 -6.93 0.06 7.67
N ALA A 559 -7.84 0.14 6.69
CA ALA A 559 -9.23 -0.26 6.85
C ALA A 559 -9.31 -1.74 7.26
N VAL A 560 -8.75 -2.65 6.45
CA VAL A 560 -8.76 -4.09 6.73
C VAL A 560 -8.17 -4.38 8.11
N GLY A 561 -7.02 -3.78 8.45
CA GLY A 561 -6.38 -3.96 9.75
C GLY A 561 -7.26 -3.57 10.95
N ARG A 562 -8.23 -2.65 10.78
CA ARG A 562 -9.21 -2.32 11.81
C ARG A 562 -10.25 -3.45 12.01
N ALA A 563 -10.66 -4.12 10.93
CA ALA A 563 -11.53 -5.29 11.02
C ALA A 563 -10.84 -6.50 11.64
N LEU A 564 -9.53 -6.66 11.43
CA LEU A 564 -8.76 -7.78 12.00
C LEU A 564 -8.59 -7.68 13.53
N ARG A 565 -8.91 -6.54 14.15
CA ARG A 565 -8.79 -6.38 15.61
C ARG A 565 -9.64 -7.43 16.34
N GLN A 566 -9.05 -8.06 17.34
CA GLN A 566 -9.72 -8.96 18.27
C GLN A 566 -9.11 -8.86 19.67
N PRO A 567 -9.86 -9.26 20.73
CA PRO A 567 -9.27 -9.45 22.04
C PRO A 567 -8.14 -10.47 21.98
N TYR A 568 -7.04 -10.21 22.68
CA TYR A 568 -5.90 -11.11 22.67
C TYR A 568 -6.22 -12.45 23.29
N GLY A 569 -5.78 -13.53 22.63
CA GLY A 569 -6.11 -14.90 23.01
C GLY A 569 -7.49 -15.37 22.53
N SER A 570 -8.28 -14.51 21.90
CA SER A 570 -9.47 -14.93 21.14
C SER A 570 -9.02 -15.38 19.75
N ASN A 571 -9.46 -16.55 19.29
CA ASN A 571 -9.15 -17.09 17.95
C ASN A 571 -10.42 -17.48 17.17
N SER A 572 -11.59 -17.00 17.57
CA SER A 572 -12.88 -17.43 16.99
C SER A 572 -13.41 -16.52 15.89
N LYS A 573 -12.87 -15.31 15.76
CA LYS A 573 -13.38 -14.31 14.82
C LYS A 573 -12.77 -14.52 13.44
N ILE A 574 -13.61 -14.36 12.40
CA ILE A 574 -13.17 -14.21 11.00
C ILE A 574 -13.67 -12.85 10.53
N ALA A 575 -12.76 -12.01 10.05
CA ALA A 575 -13.09 -10.72 9.46
C ALA A 575 -13.48 -10.87 7.98
N TYR A 576 -14.56 -10.22 7.55
CA TYR A 576 -15.02 -10.29 6.16
C TYR A 576 -14.71 -9.02 5.39
N ILE A 577 -14.04 -9.15 4.25
CA ILE A 577 -13.74 -8.05 3.33
C ILE A 577 -14.66 -8.19 2.12
N ILE A 578 -15.77 -7.45 2.13
CA ILE A 578 -16.88 -7.64 1.21
C ILE A 578 -16.77 -6.64 0.05
N ILE A 579 -16.89 -7.16 -1.18
CA ILE A 579 -16.73 -6.41 -2.43
C ILE A 579 -17.96 -6.70 -3.30
N PRO A 580 -18.81 -5.69 -3.55
CA PRO A 580 -19.97 -5.84 -4.42
C PRO A 580 -19.57 -5.81 -5.90
N ILE A 581 -20.15 -6.71 -6.70
CA ILE A 581 -19.99 -6.71 -8.15
C ILE A 581 -21.33 -6.90 -8.86
N LEU A 582 -21.43 -6.34 -10.06
CA LEU A 582 -22.51 -6.64 -11.01
C LEU A 582 -21.92 -7.50 -12.12
N ILE A 583 -22.55 -8.65 -12.37
CA ILE A 583 -22.13 -9.58 -13.42
C ILE A 583 -23.04 -9.45 -14.64
N ASP A 584 -22.39 -9.26 -15.78
CA ASP A 584 -23.03 -9.28 -17.09
C ASP A 584 -23.16 -10.74 -17.58
N GLU A 585 -24.40 -11.20 -17.75
CA GLU A 585 -24.72 -12.54 -18.23
C GLU A 585 -24.45 -12.73 -19.73
N ILE A 586 -24.29 -11.63 -20.50
CA ILE A 586 -24.23 -11.66 -21.97
C ILE A 586 -22.83 -12.03 -22.48
N ASN A 587 -21.78 -11.78 -21.69
CA ASN A 587 -20.40 -12.05 -22.09
C ASN A 587 -19.92 -13.43 -21.59
N ASP A 588 -19.38 -14.24 -22.49
CA ASP A 588 -18.74 -15.54 -22.13
C ASP A 588 -17.54 -15.37 -21.19
N ASN A 589 -16.95 -14.17 -21.17
CA ASN A 589 -15.93 -13.76 -20.22
C ASN A 589 -16.56 -12.93 -19.10
N TYR A 590 -16.96 -13.58 -18.01
CA TYR A 590 -17.60 -12.93 -16.85
C TYR A 590 -16.74 -11.85 -16.19
N ILE A 591 -15.44 -11.79 -16.51
CA ILE A 591 -14.46 -10.86 -15.95
C ILE A 591 -14.00 -9.90 -17.04
N SER A 592 -14.96 -9.18 -17.61
CA SER A 592 -14.72 -8.10 -18.56
C SER A 592 -15.13 -6.75 -17.96
N GLY A 593 -14.25 -5.74 -18.05
CA GLY A 593 -14.50 -4.38 -17.58
C GLY A 593 -13.93 -4.06 -16.19
N ASN A 594 -14.18 -2.84 -15.73
CA ASN A 594 -13.59 -2.28 -14.50
C ASN A 594 -14.28 -2.77 -13.20
N ASN A 595 -15.28 -3.64 -13.29
CA ASN A 595 -16.08 -4.09 -12.15
C ASN A 595 -15.27 -4.90 -11.11
N PHE A 596 -14.12 -5.46 -11.52
CA PHE A 596 -13.26 -6.29 -10.66
C PHE A 596 -11.98 -5.57 -10.20
N ASP A 597 -11.77 -4.32 -10.61
CA ASP A 597 -10.55 -3.56 -10.24
C ASP A 597 -10.42 -3.42 -8.72
N SER A 598 -11.55 -3.21 -8.03
CA SER A 598 -11.59 -3.16 -6.56
C SER A 598 -11.08 -4.46 -5.92
N LEU A 599 -11.50 -5.62 -6.45
CA LEU A 599 -11.03 -6.94 -5.99
C LEU A 599 -9.53 -7.09 -6.19
N PHE A 600 -9.02 -6.78 -7.37
CA PHE A 600 -7.60 -6.94 -7.66
C PHE A 600 -6.74 -5.98 -6.83
N ASN A 601 -7.17 -4.74 -6.65
CA ASN A 601 -6.48 -3.77 -5.79
C ASN A 601 -6.41 -4.26 -4.33
N ILE A 602 -7.49 -4.84 -3.81
CA ILE A 602 -7.53 -5.40 -2.45
C ILE A 602 -6.63 -6.62 -2.32
N ILE A 603 -6.69 -7.56 -3.27
CA ILE A 603 -5.81 -8.75 -3.28
C ILE A 603 -4.35 -8.32 -3.33
N GLN A 604 -4.01 -7.35 -4.18
CA GLN A 604 -2.67 -6.81 -4.29
C GLN A 604 -2.22 -6.14 -2.98
N ALA A 605 -3.07 -5.31 -2.37
CA ALA A 605 -2.77 -4.66 -1.09
C ALA A 605 -2.50 -5.68 0.04
N LEU A 606 -3.25 -6.77 0.08
CA LEU A 606 -3.11 -7.79 1.12
C LEU A 606 -1.94 -8.74 0.85
N ARG A 607 -1.57 -8.97 -0.40
CA ARG A 607 -0.43 -9.83 -0.78
C ARG A 607 0.87 -9.41 -0.10
N ASP A 608 1.12 -8.10 0.03
CA ASP A 608 2.36 -7.58 0.64
C ASP A 608 2.39 -7.72 2.17
N GLN A 609 1.22 -7.96 2.79
CA GLN A 609 1.03 -8.05 4.23
C GLN A 609 0.80 -9.49 4.73
N ASP A 610 0.36 -10.39 3.85
CA ASP A 610 0.05 -11.78 4.17
C ASP A 610 0.80 -12.74 3.25
N GLU A 611 1.87 -13.34 3.80
CA GLU A 611 2.70 -14.34 3.13
C GLU A 611 1.87 -15.56 2.68
N THR A 612 0.85 -15.97 3.46
CA THR A 612 -0.02 -17.11 3.11
C THR A 612 -0.88 -16.82 1.87
N LEU A 613 -1.36 -15.57 1.74
CA LEU A 613 -2.08 -15.13 0.55
C LEU A 613 -1.12 -15.04 -0.65
N ALA A 614 0.09 -14.54 -0.46
CA ALA A 614 1.10 -14.47 -1.51
C ALA A 614 1.46 -15.86 -2.05
N GLU A 615 1.70 -16.83 -1.16
CA GLU A 615 1.95 -18.22 -1.54
C GLU A 615 0.78 -18.84 -2.31
N TRP A 616 -0.46 -18.56 -1.90
CA TRP A 616 -1.66 -19.04 -2.60
C TRP A 616 -1.75 -18.45 -4.02
N ILE A 617 -1.53 -17.14 -4.19
CA ILE A 617 -1.50 -16.48 -5.52
C ILE A 617 -0.38 -17.08 -6.39
N ASP A 618 0.79 -17.33 -5.82
CA ASP A 618 1.94 -17.89 -6.56
C ASP A 618 1.67 -19.31 -7.05
N LYS A 619 0.97 -20.14 -6.26
CA LYS A 619 0.49 -21.47 -6.67
C LYS A 619 -0.50 -21.40 -7.83
N ILE A 620 -1.39 -20.40 -7.84
CA ILE A 620 -2.35 -20.19 -8.94
C ILE A 620 -1.61 -19.72 -10.19
N ASN A 621 -0.66 -18.78 -10.06
CA ASN A 621 0.17 -18.32 -11.17
C ASN A 621 0.95 -19.50 -11.81
N LEU A 622 1.57 -20.37 -11.00
CA LEU A 622 2.25 -21.56 -11.51
C LEU A 622 1.28 -22.54 -12.20
N GLY A 623 0.05 -22.67 -11.67
CA GLY A 623 -1.04 -23.41 -12.33
C GLY A 623 -1.36 -22.83 -13.71
N ALA A 624 -1.47 -21.51 -13.85
CA ALA A 624 -1.72 -20.84 -15.13
C ALA A 624 -0.58 -21.04 -16.14
N VAL A 625 0.67 -20.94 -15.67
CA VAL A 625 1.87 -21.17 -16.50
C VAL A 625 1.92 -22.59 -17.06
N THR A 626 1.52 -23.59 -16.25
CA THR A 626 1.53 -25.01 -16.62
C THR A 626 0.26 -25.48 -17.33
N GLY A 627 -0.72 -24.60 -17.58
CA GLY A 627 -2.01 -24.94 -18.17
C GLY A 627 -2.92 -25.78 -17.25
N ARG A 628 -2.64 -25.78 -15.94
CA ARG A 628 -3.36 -26.54 -14.91
C ARG A 628 -4.10 -25.67 -13.89
N ALA A 629 -4.32 -24.38 -14.19
CA ALA A 629 -4.93 -23.41 -13.27
C ALA A 629 -6.22 -23.91 -12.59
N HIS A 630 -6.99 -24.78 -13.26
CA HIS A 630 -8.32 -25.22 -12.81
C HIS A 630 -8.37 -26.58 -12.10
N LYS A 631 -7.29 -27.37 -12.06
CA LYS A 631 -7.37 -28.76 -11.52
C LYS A 631 -7.23 -28.78 -10.00
N GLY A 632 -8.35 -28.65 -9.29
CA GLY A 632 -8.48 -28.97 -7.87
C GLY A 632 -7.85 -27.96 -6.90
N GLN A 633 -7.58 -26.73 -7.34
CA GLN A 633 -7.08 -25.67 -6.47
C GLN A 633 -8.24 -25.02 -5.70
N SER A 634 -8.09 -24.93 -4.37
CA SER A 634 -9.04 -24.21 -3.51
C SER A 634 -8.96 -22.71 -3.77
N ILE A 635 -10.10 -22.01 -3.73
CA ILE A 635 -10.21 -20.55 -3.76
C ILE A 635 -9.59 -19.85 -2.53
N GLY A 636 -9.00 -20.60 -1.60
CA GLY A 636 -8.17 -20.07 -0.52
C GLY A 636 -8.95 -19.13 0.40
N LYS A 637 -8.47 -17.88 0.52
CA LYS A 637 -9.13 -16.83 1.32
C LYS A 637 -10.30 -16.15 0.61
N LEU A 638 -10.57 -16.47 -0.66
CA LEU A 638 -11.70 -15.94 -1.42
C LEU A 638 -12.97 -16.74 -1.11
N LYS A 639 -14.11 -16.06 -0.97
CA LYS A 639 -15.44 -16.63 -0.90
C LYS A 639 -16.32 -15.91 -1.92
N VAL A 640 -16.95 -16.66 -2.82
CA VAL A 640 -17.83 -16.11 -3.84
C VAL A 640 -19.28 -16.31 -3.38
N LEU A 641 -20.02 -15.20 -3.24
CA LEU A 641 -21.46 -15.20 -2.96
C LEU A 641 -22.19 -14.75 -4.20
N MET A 642 -22.89 -15.70 -4.82
CA MET A 642 -23.61 -15.49 -6.07
C MET A 642 -25.03 -16.03 -5.95
N PRO A 643 -25.93 -15.59 -6.83
CA PRO A 643 -27.28 -16.12 -6.85
C PRO A 643 -27.30 -17.60 -7.24
N PRO A 644 -28.30 -18.37 -6.78
CA PRO A 644 -28.35 -19.82 -7.01
C PRO A 644 -28.40 -20.24 -8.49
N SER A 645 -28.84 -19.34 -9.37
CA SER A 645 -28.96 -19.54 -10.82
C SER A 645 -27.62 -19.43 -11.58
N PHE A 646 -26.55 -19.00 -10.91
CA PHE A 646 -25.29 -18.66 -11.55
C PHE A 646 -24.24 -19.79 -11.44
N ASP A 647 -23.47 -20.01 -12.51
CA ASP A 647 -22.37 -21.00 -12.53
C ASP A 647 -21.14 -20.46 -11.78
N VAL A 648 -21.10 -20.78 -10.48
CA VAL A 648 -20.03 -20.35 -9.57
C VAL A 648 -18.68 -20.96 -9.96
N GLU A 649 -18.64 -22.23 -10.41
CA GLU A 649 -17.39 -22.92 -10.74
C GLU A 649 -16.68 -22.28 -11.94
N LYS A 650 -17.45 -21.89 -12.97
CA LYS A 650 -16.92 -21.20 -14.16
C LYS A 650 -16.39 -19.80 -13.82
N LEU A 651 -17.05 -19.07 -12.93
CA LEU A 651 -16.58 -17.76 -12.46
C LEU A 651 -15.33 -17.88 -11.58
N GLU A 652 -15.30 -18.80 -10.62
CA GLU A 652 -14.13 -19.06 -9.79
C GLU A 652 -12.91 -19.41 -10.64
N SER A 653 -13.10 -20.28 -11.63
CA SER A 653 -12.07 -20.63 -12.61
C SER A 653 -11.52 -19.41 -13.34
N SER A 654 -12.42 -18.56 -13.86
CA SER A 654 -12.04 -17.33 -14.55
C SER A 654 -11.33 -16.35 -13.61
N LEU A 655 -11.78 -16.26 -12.34
CA LEU A 655 -11.21 -15.37 -11.33
C LEU A 655 -9.79 -15.77 -10.98
N LEU A 656 -9.53 -17.06 -10.76
CA LEU A 656 -8.19 -17.57 -10.48
C LEU A 656 -7.20 -17.24 -11.62
N LEU A 657 -7.62 -17.45 -12.87
CA LEU A 657 -6.82 -17.04 -14.03
C LEU A 657 -6.54 -15.55 -14.02
N LYS A 658 -7.56 -14.72 -13.79
CA LYS A 658 -7.38 -13.26 -13.82
C LYS A 658 -6.52 -12.77 -12.67
N ILE A 659 -6.67 -13.34 -11.47
CA ILE A 659 -5.79 -13.07 -10.32
C ILE A 659 -4.35 -13.39 -10.70
N ALA A 660 -4.07 -14.55 -11.31
CA ALA A 660 -2.73 -14.93 -11.76
C ALA A 660 -2.16 -13.98 -12.83
N GLU A 661 -2.99 -13.52 -13.77
CA GLU A 661 -2.59 -12.56 -14.81
C GLU A 661 -2.24 -11.19 -14.22
N VAL A 662 -3.13 -10.63 -13.38
CA VAL A 662 -2.94 -9.30 -12.79
C VAL A 662 -1.77 -9.29 -11.81
N ASN A 663 -1.56 -10.39 -11.08
CA ASN A 663 -0.50 -10.52 -10.09
C ASN A 663 0.80 -11.12 -10.64
N LYS A 664 0.92 -11.25 -11.97
CA LYS A 664 2.12 -11.74 -12.63
C LYS A 664 3.34 -10.85 -12.34
N ASP A 665 3.15 -9.54 -12.41
CA ASP A 665 4.19 -8.56 -12.11
C ASP A 665 3.65 -7.64 -11.00
N PRO A 666 3.67 -8.06 -9.71
CA PRO A 666 3.29 -7.17 -8.62
C PRO A 666 4.13 -5.91 -8.73
N SER A 667 3.51 -4.77 -8.46
CA SER A 667 4.02 -3.42 -8.71
C SER A 667 5.38 -3.06 -8.08
N ASP A 668 6.04 -4.00 -7.41
CA ASP A 668 7.30 -3.85 -6.71
C ASP A 668 8.49 -4.58 -7.34
N HIS A 669 8.28 -5.34 -8.41
CA HIS A 669 9.41 -5.74 -9.23
C HIS A 669 9.74 -4.62 -10.21
N ILE A 670 10.75 -3.86 -9.83
CA ILE A 670 11.63 -3.19 -10.78
C ILE A 670 12.08 -4.28 -11.74
N GLY A 671 11.39 -4.44 -12.87
CA GLY A 671 12.01 -4.97 -14.07
C GLY A 671 13.21 -4.07 -14.29
N ILE A 672 14.38 -4.57 -13.89
CA ILE A 672 15.64 -3.82 -13.89
C ILE A 672 15.84 -3.41 -15.34
N GLY A 673 15.40 -2.19 -15.65
CA GLY A 673 15.70 -1.47 -16.86
C GLY A 673 17.20 -1.23 -16.88
N SER A 674 17.93 -2.28 -17.26
CA SER A 674 19.36 -2.38 -17.53
C SER A 674 20.25 -1.30 -16.89
N LYS A 675 20.57 -1.43 -15.59
CA LYS A 675 21.84 -0.97 -15.00
C LYS A 675 22.96 -2.03 -15.15
N LEU A 676 22.78 -3.04 -16.01
CA LEU A 676 23.81 -4.06 -16.22
C LEU A 676 25.05 -3.42 -16.87
N GLY A 677 26.19 -3.49 -16.17
CA GLY A 677 27.50 -3.12 -16.70
C GLY A 677 27.91 -3.99 -17.89
N LYS A 678 28.87 -3.54 -18.71
CA LYS A 678 29.27 -4.22 -19.96
C LYS A 678 29.63 -5.70 -19.79
N ASN A 679 30.15 -6.09 -18.63
CA ASN A 679 30.51 -7.48 -18.31
C ASN A 679 29.33 -8.33 -17.81
N GLN A 680 28.29 -7.73 -17.23
CA GLN A 680 27.11 -8.43 -16.70
C GLN A 680 26.09 -8.81 -17.78
N ARG A 681 26.28 -8.35 -19.04
CA ARG A 681 25.41 -8.66 -20.19
C ARG A 681 25.84 -9.91 -20.97
N LYS A 682 27.02 -10.45 -20.68
CA LYS A 682 27.57 -11.63 -21.35
C LYS A 682 27.02 -12.88 -20.68
N SER A 683 26.47 -13.79 -21.48
CA SER A 683 26.13 -15.14 -21.02
C SER A 683 27.42 -15.88 -20.65
N THR A 684 27.38 -16.66 -19.58
CA THR A 684 28.46 -17.59 -19.20
C THR A 684 28.49 -18.81 -20.13
N TYR A 685 27.39 -19.09 -20.84
CA TYR A 685 27.32 -20.15 -21.83
C TYR A 685 27.95 -19.72 -23.16
N THR A 686 28.83 -20.56 -23.70
CA THR A 686 29.41 -20.32 -25.02
C THR A 686 28.43 -20.75 -26.10
N ARG A 687 27.77 -19.78 -26.75
CA ARG A 687 26.80 -20.06 -27.81
C ARG A 687 27.44 -20.82 -28.96
N VAL A 688 26.83 -21.94 -29.33
CA VAL A 688 27.17 -22.66 -30.56
C VAL A 688 26.50 -21.92 -31.72
N TYR A 689 25.18 -21.72 -31.64
CA TYR A 689 24.40 -21.04 -32.66
C TYR A 689 24.79 -19.56 -32.81
N LYS A 690 25.02 -19.13 -34.07
CA LYS A 690 25.39 -17.76 -34.41
C LYS A 690 24.52 -17.25 -35.55
N THR A 691 23.99 -16.04 -35.40
CA THR A 691 23.35 -15.34 -36.51
C THR A 691 24.38 -14.86 -37.53
N LEU A 692 23.91 -14.58 -38.76
CA LEU A 692 24.72 -14.04 -39.85
C LEU A 692 25.35 -12.69 -39.45
N CYS A 693 24.56 -11.84 -38.82
CA CYS A 693 24.96 -10.54 -38.28
C CYS A 693 24.34 -10.33 -36.88
N ASP A 694 24.97 -9.47 -36.08
CA ASP A 694 24.51 -9.10 -34.73
C ASP A 694 23.70 -7.78 -34.76
N TYR A 695 22.83 -7.62 -35.77
CA TYR A 695 22.01 -6.44 -36.03
C TYR A 695 20.77 -6.84 -36.83
N THR A 696 19.70 -6.03 -36.78
CA THR A 696 18.54 -6.22 -37.66
C THR A 696 18.91 -5.95 -39.13
N PRO A 697 18.24 -6.57 -40.12
CA PRO A 697 18.62 -6.42 -41.53
C PRO A 697 18.67 -4.96 -41.99
N GLU A 698 17.69 -4.15 -41.60
CA GLU A 698 17.64 -2.71 -41.90
C GLU A 698 18.88 -1.97 -41.35
N LYS A 699 19.26 -2.25 -40.10
CA LYS A 699 20.42 -1.61 -39.46
C LYS A 699 21.73 -2.09 -40.09
N VAL A 700 21.82 -3.35 -40.49
CA VAL A 700 22.95 -3.88 -41.26
C VAL A 700 23.09 -3.10 -42.57
N TYR A 701 22.00 -2.92 -43.32
CA TYR A 701 22.04 -2.20 -44.59
C TYR A 701 22.45 -0.74 -44.41
N ASN A 702 21.69 0.00 -43.61
CA ASN A 702 21.79 1.46 -43.51
C ASN A 702 23.06 1.91 -42.79
N SER A 703 23.51 1.18 -41.76
CA SER A 703 24.65 1.61 -40.93
C SER A 703 25.98 0.96 -41.31
N LEU A 704 25.98 -0.18 -42.02
CA LEU A 704 27.19 -0.94 -42.30
C LEU A 704 27.41 -1.12 -43.80
N VAL A 705 26.44 -1.68 -44.52
CA VAL A 705 26.62 -2.09 -45.92
C VAL A 705 26.63 -0.91 -46.88
N LYS A 706 25.58 -0.09 -46.86
CA LYS A 706 25.45 1.06 -47.76
C LYS A 706 26.65 2.03 -47.64
N PRO A 707 27.08 2.44 -46.43
CA PRO A 707 28.27 3.29 -46.29
C PRO A 707 29.56 2.65 -46.84
N THR A 708 29.71 1.34 -46.71
CA THR A 708 30.88 0.63 -47.26
C THR A 708 30.86 0.60 -48.79
N LEU A 709 29.69 0.37 -49.39
CA LEU A 709 29.51 0.35 -50.83
C LEU A 709 29.73 1.73 -51.48
N GLU A 710 29.38 2.80 -50.77
CA GLU A 710 29.62 4.19 -51.19
C GLU A 710 31.13 4.51 -51.26
N LEU A 711 31.97 3.91 -50.41
CA LEU A 711 33.42 4.07 -50.44
C LEU A 711 34.13 3.29 -51.57
N ILE A 712 33.49 2.24 -52.10
CA ILE A 712 34.06 1.44 -53.19
C ILE A 712 33.76 2.14 -54.52
N THR A 713 34.63 3.03 -54.99
CA THR A 713 34.37 3.82 -56.21
C THR A 713 34.67 3.06 -57.51
N ASP A 714 35.61 2.13 -57.49
CA ASP A 714 36.03 1.25 -58.60
C ASP A 714 35.87 -0.21 -58.18
N THR A 715 35.07 -0.97 -58.93
CA THR A 715 34.76 -2.38 -58.63
C THR A 715 35.83 -3.38 -59.11
N THR A 716 36.85 -2.91 -59.85
CA THR A 716 37.93 -3.73 -60.41
C THR A 716 39.23 -3.63 -59.61
N ARG A 717 39.27 -2.74 -58.62
CA ARG A 717 40.44 -2.43 -57.80
C ARG A 717 40.37 -3.07 -56.41
N ASP A 718 41.55 -3.43 -55.92
CA ASP A 718 41.85 -3.85 -54.54
C ASP A 718 41.80 -2.67 -53.53
N TYR A 719 41.15 -2.88 -52.38
CA TYR A 719 41.07 -1.91 -51.27
C TYR A 719 41.73 -2.45 -50.00
N THR A 720 42.40 -1.57 -49.26
CA THR A 720 42.82 -1.84 -47.89
C THR A 720 41.64 -1.70 -46.93
N GLY A 721 41.69 -2.42 -45.80
CA GLY A 721 40.64 -2.32 -44.79
C GLY A 721 40.41 -0.90 -44.27
N SER A 722 41.41 -0.02 -44.29
CA SER A 722 41.26 1.41 -43.93
C SER A 722 40.48 2.23 -44.94
N GLU A 723 40.56 1.92 -46.23
CA GLU A 723 39.91 2.70 -47.30
C GLU A 723 38.38 2.50 -47.33
N ILE A 724 37.90 1.34 -46.87
CA ILE A 724 36.47 0.99 -46.89
C ILE A 724 35.84 0.94 -45.49
N ARG A 725 36.55 1.44 -44.47
CA ARG A 725 36.09 1.41 -43.08
C ARG A 725 35.32 2.67 -42.71
N VAL A 726 34.11 2.47 -42.20
CA VAL A 726 33.25 3.53 -41.65
C VAL A 726 33.17 3.43 -40.12
N ASN A 727 33.19 2.20 -39.57
CA ASN A 727 33.22 1.97 -38.13
C ASN A 727 33.95 0.65 -37.81
N ASN A 728 33.96 0.20 -36.55
CA ASN A 728 34.76 -0.97 -36.16
C ASN A 728 34.30 -2.30 -36.77
N ASN A 729 33.05 -2.39 -37.27
CA ASN A 729 32.42 -3.65 -37.61
C ASN A 729 31.94 -3.74 -39.07
N ASN A 730 31.86 -2.62 -39.82
CA ASN A 730 31.25 -2.60 -41.16
C ASN A 730 31.92 -3.56 -42.15
N VAL A 731 33.26 -3.54 -42.22
CA VAL A 731 34.02 -4.42 -43.13
C VAL A 731 33.76 -5.90 -42.83
N SER A 732 33.77 -6.29 -41.56
CA SER A 732 33.52 -7.69 -41.17
C SER A 732 32.10 -8.15 -41.50
N HIS A 733 31.09 -7.28 -41.34
CA HIS A 733 29.71 -7.63 -41.71
C HIS A 733 29.51 -7.69 -43.23
N CYS A 734 30.14 -6.81 -44.00
CA CYS A 734 30.13 -6.90 -45.47
C CYS A 734 30.81 -8.17 -45.98
N GLU A 735 31.91 -8.58 -45.36
CA GLU A 735 32.59 -9.86 -45.65
C GLU A 735 31.68 -11.04 -45.30
N ARG A 736 31.04 -11.03 -44.12
CA ARG A 736 30.08 -12.06 -43.73
C ARG A 736 28.86 -12.11 -44.63
N LEU A 737 28.43 -11.01 -45.24
CA LEU A 737 27.35 -11.01 -46.23
C LEU A 737 27.82 -11.38 -47.64
N GLY A 738 29.10 -11.73 -47.83
CA GLY A 738 29.64 -12.03 -49.13
C GLY A 738 29.70 -10.83 -50.07
N ILE A 739 29.50 -9.60 -49.59
CA ILE A 739 29.52 -8.38 -50.43
C ILE A 739 30.95 -8.04 -50.84
N ILE A 740 31.90 -8.32 -49.94
CA ILE A 740 33.33 -8.19 -50.18
C ILE A 740 34.02 -9.52 -49.84
N THR A 741 35.11 -9.80 -50.53
CA THR A 741 36.01 -10.92 -50.26
C THR A 741 37.34 -10.38 -49.77
N LYS A 742 38.08 -11.22 -49.03
CA LYS A 742 39.34 -10.86 -48.41
C LYS A 742 40.42 -11.88 -48.78
N ASN A 743 41.57 -11.40 -49.21
CA ASN A 743 42.73 -12.26 -49.46
C ASN A 743 43.63 -12.42 -48.20
N GLU A 744 44.66 -13.26 -48.30
CA GLU A 744 45.58 -13.56 -47.18
C GLU A 744 46.29 -12.31 -46.62
N ASN A 745 46.50 -11.30 -47.45
CA ASN A 745 47.14 -10.02 -47.09
C ASN A 745 46.17 -8.98 -46.53
N LYS A 746 44.91 -9.36 -46.21
CA LYS A 746 43.84 -8.45 -45.75
C LYS A 746 43.52 -7.33 -46.74
N ILE A 747 43.67 -7.61 -48.03
CA ILE A 747 43.20 -6.76 -49.11
C ILE A 747 41.80 -7.24 -49.50
N TYR A 748 40.90 -6.29 -49.72
CA TYR A 748 39.47 -6.50 -49.90
C TYR A 748 39.06 -6.17 -51.34
N ASN A 749 38.23 -7.04 -51.91
CA ASN A 749 37.63 -6.87 -53.23
C ASN A 749 36.12 -6.99 -53.17
N ILE A 750 35.40 -6.17 -53.92
CA ILE A 750 33.95 -6.33 -54.06
C ILE A 750 33.67 -7.65 -54.80
N SER A 751 32.76 -8.46 -54.26
CA SER A 751 32.40 -9.74 -54.87
C SER A 751 31.44 -9.54 -56.05
N PRO A 752 31.22 -10.57 -56.90
CA PRO A 752 30.20 -10.51 -57.95
C PRO A 752 28.80 -10.14 -57.43
N ILE A 753 28.42 -10.67 -56.26
CA ILE A 753 27.12 -10.35 -55.65
C ILE A 753 27.11 -8.93 -55.04
N GLY A 754 28.25 -8.46 -54.52
CA GLY A 754 28.42 -7.08 -54.08
C GLY A 754 28.28 -6.08 -55.23
N ILE A 755 28.80 -6.40 -56.41
CA ILE A 755 28.62 -5.61 -57.63
C ILE A 755 27.15 -5.54 -58.03
N LYS A 756 26.43 -6.68 -58.02
CA LYS A 756 24.99 -6.73 -58.28
C LYS A 756 24.21 -5.82 -57.30
N LEU A 757 24.51 -5.88 -56.01
CA LEU A 757 23.87 -5.03 -55.00
C LEU A 757 24.20 -3.55 -55.23
N LYS A 758 25.48 -3.21 -55.51
CA LYS A 758 25.92 -1.83 -55.78
C LYS A 758 25.22 -1.23 -57.00
N ASN A 759 25.01 -2.04 -58.03
CA ASN A 759 24.35 -1.65 -59.27
C ASN A 759 22.81 -1.74 -59.19
N CYS A 760 22.25 -1.95 -58.00
CA CYS A 760 20.81 -2.11 -57.77
C CYS A 760 20.17 -3.24 -58.60
N GLN A 761 20.93 -4.27 -58.98
CA GLN A 761 20.44 -5.43 -59.75
C GLN A 761 19.76 -6.48 -58.88
N ILE A 762 19.97 -6.41 -57.56
CA ILE A 762 19.35 -7.27 -56.55
C ILE A 762 18.98 -6.43 -55.33
N GLY A 763 17.89 -6.77 -54.64
CA GLY A 763 17.52 -6.15 -53.39
C GLY A 763 18.39 -6.60 -52.22
N PHE A 764 18.56 -5.75 -51.20
CA PHE A 764 19.33 -6.13 -50.01
C PHE A 764 18.69 -7.29 -49.24
N ASN A 765 17.36 -7.31 -49.09
CA ASN A 765 16.67 -8.39 -48.38
C ASN A 765 16.85 -9.73 -49.10
N GLU A 766 16.77 -9.74 -50.42
CA GLU A 766 16.96 -10.94 -51.23
C GLU A 766 18.41 -11.44 -51.08
N LEU A 767 19.40 -10.53 -51.18
CA LEU A 767 20.81 -10.82 -50.87
C LEU A 767 20.96 -11.43 -49.48
N PHE A 768 20.32 -10.83 -48.49
CA PHE A 768 20.40 -11.26 -47.11
C PHE A 768 19.84 -12.66 -46.94
N ILE A 769 18.67 -12.97 -47.51
CA ILE A 769 18.04 -14.30 -47.47
C ILE A 769 18.97 -15.35 -48.10
N ASN A 770 19.49 -15.08 -49.30
CA ASN A 770 20.39 -15.99 -50.00
C ASN A 770 21.64 -16.31 -49.17
N GLN A 771 22.31 -15.27 -48.64
CA GLN A 771 23.53 -15.44 -47.87
C GLN A 771 23.26 -16.04 -46.49
N MET A 772 22.12 -15.73 -45.88
CA MET A 772 21.68 -16.31 -44.61
C MET A 772 21.54 -17.83 -44.69
N LEU A 773 20.97 -18.37 -45.77
CA LEU A 773 20.79 -19.82 -45.93
C LEU A 773 22.09 -20.56 -46.27
N LEU A 774 23.09 -19.87 -46.81
CA LEU A 774 24.43 -20.41 -47.08
C LEU A 774 25.42 -20.21 -45.90
N PHE A 775 25.04 -19.39 -44.92
CA PHE A 775 25.92 -19.02 -43.81
C PHE A 775 26.28 -20.23 -42.95
N CYS A 776 27.58 -20.47 -42.79
CA CYS A 776 28.11 -21.52 -41.92
C CYS A 776 29.35 -21.07 -41.14
N TYR A 777 29.66 -21.81 -40.08
CA TYR A 777 30.97 -21.76 -39.43
C TYR A 777 31.56 -23.15 -39.31
N LYS A 778 32.90 -23.21 -39.31
CA LYS A 778 33.65 -24.43 -39.01
C LYS A 778 33.55 -24.74 -37.52
N THR A 779 33.10 -25.93 -37.21
CA THR A 779 33.20 -26.57 -35.90
C THR A 779 34.29 -27.65 -35.97
N GLY A 780 34.76 -28.14 -34.83
CA GLY A 780 35.79 -29.20 -34.80
C GLY A 780 35.39 -30.47 -35.58
N ASN A 781 34.09 -30.68 -35.82
CA ASN A 781 33.52 -31.87 -36.45
C ASN A 781 32.78 -31.59 -37.77
N GLY A 782 32.90 -30.39 -38.38
CA GLY A 782 32.24 -30.08 -39.66
C GLY A 782 31.86 -28.62 -39.89
N LYS A 783 30.90 -28.37 -40.80
CA LYS A 783 30.27 -27.05 -41.02
C LYS A 783 28.86 -27.06 -40.43
N LEU A 784 28.49 -26.02 -39.68
CA LEU A 784 27.13 -25.83 -39.16
C LEU A 784 26.43 -24.69 -39.91
N TYR A 785 25.39 -25.03 -40.66
CA TYR A 785 24.53 -24.11 -41.42
C TYR A 785 23.36 -23.64 -40.56
N THR A 786 23.57 -22.60 -39.75
CA THR A 786 22.66 -22.24 -38.66
C THR A 786 21.22 -22.00 -39.08
N TYR A 787 20.99 -21.26 -40.17
CA TYR A 787 19.64 -20.93 -40.60
C TYR A 787 18.93 -22.11 -41.26
N ARG A 788 19.66 -23.00 -41.93
CA ARG A 788 19.10 -24.26 -42.45
C ARG A 788 18.64 -25.15 -41.30
N GLU A 789 19.46 -25.29 -40.26
CA GLU A 789 19.08 -26.04 -39.07
C GLU A 789 17.90 -25.38 -38.33
N ALA A 790 17.84 -24.05 -38.29
CA ALA A 790 16.68 -23.34 -37.75
C ALA A 790 15.40 -23.56 -38.58
N LEU A 791 15.48 -23.61 -39.91
CA LEU A 791 14.34 -23.94 -40.75
C LEU A 791 13.84 -25.37 -40.51
N LYS A 792 14.75 -26.36 -40.47
CA LYS A 792 14.41 -27.75 -40.10
C LYS A 792 13.76 -27.83 -38.73
N PHE A 793 14.30 -27.11 -37.75
CA PHE A 793 13.75 -27.04 -36.41
C PHE A 793 12.34 -26.42 -36.40
N MET A 794 12.16 -25.27 -37.03
CA MET A 794 10.87 -24.57 -37.06
C MET A 794 9.79 -25.35 -37.82
N ARG A 795 10.18 -26.11 -38.85
CA ARG A 795 9.28 -27.03 -39.55
C ARG A 795 8.63 -28.02 -38.59
N GLU A 796 9.34 -28.51 -37.58
CA GLU A 796 8.80 -29.46 -36.60
C GLU A 796 8.07 -28.77 -35.44
N VAL A 797 8.63 -27.70 -34.86
CA VAL A 797 8.06 -27.08 -33.64
C VAL A 797 6.93 -26.08 -33.89
N LYS A 798 6.81 -25.57 -35.13
CA LYS A 798 5.85 -24.58 -35.65
C LYS A 798 5.81 -23.20 -35.01
N GLU A 799 6.15 -23.10 -33.73
CA GLU A 799 6.13 -21.86 -32.96
C GLU A 799 7.25 -21.87 -31.93
N LEU A 800 7.93 -20.73 -31.78
CA LEU A 800 9.09 -20.57 -30.91
C LEU A 800 9.05 -19.26 -30.13
N GLY A 801 9.15 -19.33 -28.81
CA GLY A 801 9.36 -18.20 -27.90
C GLY A 801 10.83 -18.07 -27.47
N PHE A 802 11.10 -17.09 -26.60
CA PHE A 802 12.48 -16.76 -26.20
C PHE A 802 13.12 -17.89 -25.38
N ILE A 803 12.43 -18.40 -24.37
CA ILE A 803 12.99 -19.41 -23.45
C ILE A 803 13.22 -20.72 -24.20
N GLU A 804 12.25 -21.10 -25.03
CA GLU A 804 12.38 -22.27 -25.89
C GLU A 804 13.58 -22.13 -26.83
N PHE A 805 13.79 -20.95 -27.45
CA PHE A 805 14.96 -20.68 -28.27
C PHE A 805 16.27 -20.83 -27.48
N VAL A 806 16.33 -20.31 -26.26
CA VAL A 806 17.54 -20.35 -25.43
C VAL A 806 17.94 -21.79 -25.07
N TYR A 807 16.98 -22.63 -24.66
CA TYR A 807 17.24 -24.02 -24.27
C TYR A 807 17.31 -25.02 -25.44
N SER A 808 16.98 -24.59 -26.66
CA SER A 808 17.03 -25.44 -27.86
C SER A 808 18.07 -24.96 -28.87
N LEU A 809 17.72 -24.00 -29.74
CA LEU A 809 18.56 -23.54 -30.84
C LEU A 809 19.80 -22.80 -30.37
N TYR A 810 19.70 -21.87 -29.41
CA TYR A 810 20.85 -21.12 -28.91
C TYR A 810 21.92 -22.04 -28.28
N SER A 811 21.43 -23.08 -27.60
CA SER A 811 22.21 -24.03 -26.83
C SER A 811 22.45 -25.37 -27.54
N LEU A 812 22.30 -25.38 -28.87
CA LEU A 812 22.46 -26.54 -29.73
C LEU A 812 23.77 -27.29 -29.44
N GLN A 813 23.67 -28.59 -29.17
CA GLN A 813 24.82 -29.44 -28.82
C GLN A 813 25.41 -30.12 -30.06
N LEU A 814 26.73 -30.33 -30.02
CA LEU A 814 27.49 -31.05 -31.04
C LEU A 814 28.05 -32.34 -30.42
N ASP A 815 27.83 -33.47 -31.08
CA ASP A 815 28.38 -34.76 -30.72
C ASP A 815 29.55 -35.14 -31.66
N ASN A 816 30.57 -35.81 -31.13
CA ASN A 816 31.77 -36.18 -31.88
C ASN A 816 31.53 -37.27 -32.93
N ASN A 817 30.48 -38.09 -32.77
CA ASN A 817 30.14 -39.20 -33.64
C ASN A 817 28.84 -38.97 -34.43
N GLN A 818 27.87 -38.24 -33.86
CA GLN A 818 26.54 -38.03 -34.45
C GLN A 818 26.35 -36.65 -35.11
N GLY A 819 27.31 -35.73 -34.96
CA GLY A 819 27.20 -34.38 -35.51
C GLY A 819 26.24 -33.49 -34.71
N ILE A 820 25.39 -32.72 -35.40
CA ILE A 820 24.46 -31.77 -34.76
C ILE A 820 23.28 -32.53 -34.14
N LEU A 821 23.05 -32.34 -32.84
CA LEU A 821 21.95 -32.99 -32.12
C LEU A 821 20.62 -32.23 -32.26
N LEU A 822 20.14 -32.03 -33.50
CA LEU A 822 18.93 -31.25 -33.78
C LEU A 822 17.66 -31.89 -33.16
N ASN A 823 17.52 -33.21 -33.26
CA ASN A 823 16.37 -33.93 -32.69
C ASN A 823 16.24 -33.71 -31.18
N LYS A 824 17.36 -33.65 -30.46
CA LYS A 824 17.38 -33.36 -29.02
C LYS A 824 16.92 -31.93 -28.72
N ALA A 825 17.29 -30.96 -29.57
CA ALA A 825 16.81 -29.59 -29.45
C ALA A 825 15.30 -29.50 -29.70
N ILE A 826 14.78 -30.21 -30.71
CA ILE A 826 13.34 -30.28 -31.01
C ILE A 826 12.60 -30.89 -29.82
N GLU A 827 13.06 -32.04 -29.31
CA GLU A 827 12.48 -32.71 -28.15
C GLU A 827 12.48 -31.80 -26.91
N THR A 828 13.60 -31.10 -26.67
CA THR A 828 13.72 -30.12 -25.58
C THR A 828 12.67 -29.01 -25.71
N CYS A 829 12.53 -28.41 -26.90
CA CYS A 829 11.54 -27.39 -27.17
C CYS A 829 10.10 -27.90 -26.95
N LEU A 830 9.76 -29.07 -27.48
CA LEU A 830 8.43 -29.65 -27.34
C LEU A 830 8.12 -30.01 -25.87
N ASN A 831 9.10 -30.51 -25.12
CA ASN A 831 8.95 -30.79 -23.69
C ASN A 831 8.69 -29.51 -22.89
N ILE A 832 9.42 -28.42 -23.17
CA ILE A 832 9.20 -27.11 -22.55
C ILE A 832 7.79 -26.60 -22.89
N LYS A 833 7.38 -26.61 -24.17
CA LYS A 833 6.04 -26.19 -24.60
C LYS A 833 4.92 -27.01 -23.96
N LYS A 834 5.13 -28.32 -23.79
CA LYS A 834 4.16 -29.21 -23.15
C LYS A 834 4.03 -28.95 -21.66
N LYS A 835 5.14 -28.68 -20.97
CA LYS A 835 5.16 -28.46 -19.51
C LYS A 835 4.76 -27.04 -19.12
N TYR A 836 5.15 -26.06 -19.94
CA TYR A 836 4.97 -24.63 -19.71
C TYR A 836 4.38 -23.95 -20.97
N PRO A 837 3.13 -24.27 -21.37
CA PRO A 837 2.53 -23.71 -22.58
C PRO A 837 2.44 -22.17 -22.54
N ASN A 838 2.28 -21.62 -21.33
CA ASN A 838 2.16 -20.19 -21.06
C ASN A 838 3.35 -19.69 -20.24
N ILE A 839 4.59 -20.15 -20.54
CA ILE A 839 5.80 -19.78 -19.78
C ILE A 839 6.00 -18.27 -19.63
N GLU A 840 5.53 -17.52 -20.61
CA GLU A 840 5.52 -16.06 -20.62
C GLU A 840 4.67 -15.46 -19.48
N LEU A 841 3.73 -16.18 -18.87
CA LEU A 841 2.90 -15.72 -17.73
C LEU A 841 3.58 -15.88 -16.35
N SER A 842 4.83 -16.32 -16.31
CA SER A 842 5.58 -16.51 -15.07
C SER A 842 5.76 -15.21 -14.28
N ASN A 843 5.50 -15.27 -12.98
CA ASN A 843 5.80 -14.20 -12.03
C ASN A 843 7.22 -14.34 -11.44
N GLU A 844 7.76 -13.27 -10.84
CA GLU A 844 9.14 -13.27 -10.30
C GLU A 844 9.40 -14.33 -9.23
N SER A 845 8.43 -14.63 -8.36
CA SER A 845 8.59 -15.68 -7.35
C SER A 845 8.70 -17.08 -7.96
N ASN A 846 8.02 -17.36 -9.07
CA ASN A 846 8.09 -18.64 -9.77
C ASN A 846 9.27 -18.73 -10.74
N LYS A 847 9.81 -17.60 -11.23
CA LYS A 847 10.88 -17.59 -12.25
C LYS A 847 12.12 -18.37 -11.85
N GLN A 848 12.55 -18.29 -10.59
CA GLN A 848 13.71 -19.06 -10.12
C GLN A 848 13.40 -20.57 -10.07
N SER A 849 12.24 -20.95 -9.56
CA SER A 849 11.81 -22.36 -9.51
C SER A 849 11.67 -22.98 -10.91
N ILE A 850 11.08 -22.22 -11.85
CA ILE A 850 10.99 -22.62 -13.27
C ILE A 850 12.39 -22.73 -13.88
N LEU A 851 13.29 -21.79 -13.60
CA LEU A 851 14.67 -21.83 -14.07
C LEU A 851 15.41 -23.06 -13.53
N ASP A 852 15.28 -23.35 -12.25
CA ASP A 852 15.91 -24.51 -11.61
C ASP A 852 15.38 -25.81 -12.23
N ASP A 853 14.08 -25.91 -12.46
CA ASP A 853 13.48 -27.06 -13.15
C ASP A 853 13.98 -27.19 -14.60
N LEU A 854 14.03 -26.10 -15.37
CA LEU A 854 14.58 -26.10 -16.73
C LEU A 854 16.05 -26.54 -16.73
N ASN A 855 16.86 -26.00 -15.82
CA ASN A 855 18.28 -26.35 -15.67
C ASN A 855 18.51 -27.78 -15.17
N ASN A 856 17.58 -28.35 -14.38
CA ASN A 856 17.67 -29.74 -13.92
C ASN A 856 17.28 -30.74 -15.00
N ASN A 857 16.28 -30.38 -15.83
CA ASN A 857 15.78 -31.26 -16.89
C ASN A 857 16.56 -31.13 -18.21
N HIS A 858 17.38 -30.10 -18.35
CA HIS A 858 18.18 -29.84 -19.55
C HIS A 858 19.66 -29.74 -19.21
N PRO A 859 20.58 -30.25 -20.04
CA PRO A 859 22.01 -30.39 -19.73
C PRO A 859 22.79 -29.06 -19.64
N ILE A 860 22.11 -27.92 -19.57
CA ILE A 860 22.68 -26.58 -19.73
C ILE A 860 22.09 -25.66 -18.68
N GLY A 861 22.93 -25.23 -17.73
CA GLY A 861 22.56 -24.32 -16.65
C GLY A 861 22.66 -22.86 -17.09
N PHE A 862 21.53 -22.26 -17.48
CA PHE A 862 21.45 -20.82 -17.73
C PHE A 862 21.27 -20.03 -16.43
N SER A 863 21.82 -18.82 -16.38
CA SER A 863 21.61 -17.93 -15.23
C SER A 863 20.25 -17.25 -15.30
N TYR A 864 19.79 -16.72 -14.15
CA TYR A 864 18.56 -15.92 -14.08
C TYR A 864 18.54 -14.79 -15.12
N ASN A 865 19.68 -14.11 -15.28
CA ASN A 865 19.79 -13.01 -16.21
C ASN A 865 19.65 -13.48 -17.67
N ASP A 866 20.17 -14.64 -18.02
CA ASP A 866 20.10 -15.16 -19.39
C ASP A 866 18.66 -15.39 -19.88
N ILE A 867 17.75 -15.76 -18.96
CA ILE A 867 16.36 -16.13 -19.25
C ILE A 867 15.37 -15.00 -18.95
N TRP A 868 15.61 -14.20 -17.91
CA TRP A 868 14.58 -13.28 -17.38
C TRP A 868 14.92 -11.78 -17.51
N THR A 869 16.14 -11.40 -17.92
CA THR A 869 16.48 -9.97 -18.16
C THR A 869 16.58 -9.57 -19.62
N ASP A 870 16.13 -8.34 -19.91
CA ASP A 870 16.25 -7.73 -21.23
C ASP A 870 17.67 -7.21 -21.52
N ARG A 871 18.05 -7.17 -22.80
CA ARG A 871 19.34 -6.67 -23.34
C ARG A 871 20.58 -7.49 -22.95
N THR A 872 20.39 -8.77 -22.68
CA THR A 872 21.46 -9.77 -22.57
C THR A 872 21.94 -10.24 -23.94
N THR A 873 23.04 -10.98 -23.96
CA THR A 873 23.57 -11.60 -25.19
C THR A 873 22.59 -12.60 -25.80
N THR A 874 21.90 -13.40 -24.97
CA THR A 874 20.83 -14.32 -25.38
C THR A 874 19.65 -13.56 -25.98
N GLY A 875 19.14 -12.54 -25.29
CA GLY A 875 18.01 -11.72 -25.74
C GLY A 875 18.29 -10.97 -27.05
N ASN A 876 19.50 -10.42 -27.21
CA ASN A 876 19.90 -9.79 -28.47
C ASN A 876 19.96 -10.80 -29.63
N GLN A 877 20.52 -11.99 -29.40
CA GLN A 877 20.58 -13.03 -30.44
C GLN A 877 19.19 -13.49 -30.87
N PHE A 878 18.26 -13.69 -29.93
CA PHE A 878 16.87 -14.03 -30.27
C PHE A 878 16.19 -12.94 -31.10
N ARG A 879 16.39 -11.66 -30.75
CA ARG A 879 15.89 -10.54 -31.56
C ARG A 879 16.44 -10.55 -32.97
N TYR A 880 17.75 -10.72 -33.14
CA TYR A 880 18.35 -10.77 -34.48
C TYR A 880 17.84 -11.98 -35.25
N PHE A 881 17.78 -13.15 -34.59
CA PHE A 881 17.23 -14.38 -35.17
C PHE A 881 15.81 -14.19 -35.72
N ILE A 882 14.89 -13.66 -34.91
CA ILE A 882 13.51 -13.40 -35.34
C ILE A 882 13.49 -12.42 -36.51
N ARG A 883 14.17 -11.27 -36.40
CA ARG A 883 14.18 -10.24 -37.45
C ARG A 883 14.79 -10.72 -38.77
N HIS A 884 15.66 -11.73 -38.73
CA HIS A 884 16.22 -12.32 -39.94
C HIS A 884 15.25 -13.30 -40.59
N LEU A 885 14.57 -14.14 -39.80
CA LEU A 885 13.58 -15.08 -40.33
C LEU A 885 12.29 -14.40 -40.79
N GLU A 886 11.92 -13.25 -40.22
CA GLU A 886 10.82 -12.41 -40.72
C GLU A 886 11.00 -11.93 -42.17
N LEU A 887 12.23 -11.99 -42.74
CA LEU A 887 12.44 -11.70 -44.16
C LEU A 887 11.84 -12.78 -45.08
N LEU A 888 11.61 -13.99 -44.56
CA LEU A 888 10.87 -15.07 -45.22
C LEU A 888 9.39 -14.93 -44.81
N ASP A 889 8.75 -13.85 -45.23
CA ASP A 889 7.42 -13.44 -44.81
C ASP A 889 6.31 -14.39 -45.29
N GLU A 890 6.59 -15.22 -46.29
CA GLU A 890 5.77 -16.33 -46.76
C GLU A 890 5.81 -17.55 -45.82
N ILE A 891 6.85 -17.67 -44.99
CA ILE A 891 7.00 -18.78 -44.03
C ILE A 891 6.66 -18.34 -42.61
N PHE A 892 7.11 -17.17 -42.20
CA PHE A 892 7.08 -16.76 -40.79
C PHE A 892 6.22 -15.53 -40.53
N VAL A 893 5.62 -15.50 -39.34
CA VAL A 893 4.94 -14.34 -38.76
C VAL A 893 5.31 -14.23 -37.28
N VAL A 894 5.39 -13.01 -36.76
CA VAL A 894 5.65 -12.77 -35.33
C VAL A 894 4.39 -12.23 -34.67
N GLU A 895 3.85 -13.01 -33.73
CA GLU A 895 2.65 -12.68 -32.97
C GLU A 895 2.95 -12.87 -31.49
N ASN A 896 2.54 -11.92 -30.64
CA ASN A 896 2.75 -12.00 -29.18
C ASN A 896 4.20 -12.33 -28.78
N LYS A 897 5.18 -11.76 -29.49
CA LYS A 897 6.63 -11.98 -29.31
C LYS A 897 7.13 -13.40 -29.60
N ARG A 898 6.32 -14.25 -30.24
CA ARG A 898 6.69 -15.60 -30.68
C ARG A 898 6.79 -15.64 -32.20
N LEU A 899 7.76 -16.38 -32.70
CA LEU A 899 7.92 -16.67 -34.13
C LEU A 899 7.06 -17.87 -34.49
N ARG A 900 6.16 -17.72 -35.46
CA ARG A 900 5.24 -18.77 -35.91
C ARG A 900 5.44 -19.09 -37.38
N VAL A 901 5.35 -20.36 -37.74
CA VAL A 901 5.24 -20.83 -39.12
C VAL A 901 3.79 -20.62 -39.58
N ARG A 902 3.60 -20.02 -40.75
CA ARG A 902 2.28 -19.84 -41.36
C ARG A 902 1.67 -21.19 -41.74
N GLU A 903 0.34 -21.24 -41.81
CA GLU A 903 -0.36 -22.45 -42.25
C GLU A 903 0.12 -22.89 -43.64
N ASN A 904 0.43 -24.18 -43.79
CA ASN A 904 0.89 -24.82 -45.03
C ASN A 904 2.24 -24.33 -45.58
N ALA A 905 3.07 -23.65 -44.77
CA ALA A 905 4.40 -23.18 -45.19
C ALA A 905 5.50 -24.26 -45.11
N GLU A 906 5.18 -25.48 -44.68
CA GLU A 906 6.14 -26.59 -44.55
C GLU A 906 6.76 -26.99 -45.90
N SER A 907 5.93 -27.07 -46.94
CA SER A 907 6.39 -27.37 -48.30
C SER A 907 7.33 -26.28 -48.82
N ILE A 908 7.07 -25.01 -48.46
CA ILE A 908 7.94 -23.88 -48.80
C ILE A 908 9.29 -24.01 -48.09
N ILE A 909 9.29 -24.37 -46.80
CA ILE A 909 10.53 -24.66 -46.06
C ILE A 909 11.33 -25.77 -46.75
N ASP A 910 10.68 -26.87 -47.13
CA ASP A 910 11.32 -28.00 -47.80
C ASP A 910 11.91 -27.60 -49.16
N SER A 911 11.23 -26.75 -49.92
CA SER A 911 11.74 -26.19 -51.18
C SER A 911 12.99 -25.32 -50.96
N TYR A 912 12.98 -24.42 -49.99
CA TYR A 912 14.18 -23.64 -49.62
C TYR A 912 15.32 -24.57 -49.20
N LEU A 913 15.03 -25.61 -48.41
CA LEU A 913 16.03 -26.56 -47.94
C LEU A 913 16.63 -27.37 -49.08
N TYR A 914 15.80 -27.84 -50.02
CA TYR A 914 16.21 -28.61 -51.20
C TYR A 914 17.07 -27.78 -52.16
N LEU A 915 16.60 -26.59 -52.53
CA LEU A 915 17.28 -25.71 -53.49
C LEU A 915 18.68 -25.32 -53.02
N THR A 916 18.83 -25.04 -51.72
CA THR A 916 20.13 -24.63 -51.16
C THR A 916 21.08 -25.79 -50.87
N GLU A 917 20.62 -27.05 -50.86
CA GLU A 917 21.48 -28.21 -50.56
C GLU A 917 22.61 -28.36 -51.60
N ASN A 918 22.29 -28.21 -52.88
CA ASN A 918 23.27 -28.31 -53.96
C ASN A 918 24.30 -27.15 -53.94
N MET A 919 23.93 -26.02 -53.33
CA MET A 919 24.76 -24.82 -53.25
C MET A 919 25.73 -24.84 -52.05
N LEU A 920 25.62 -25.81 -51.14
CA LEU A 920 26.50 -25.92 -49.96
C LEU A 920 27.95 -26.30 -50.30
N LEU A 921 28.16 -26.88 -51.49
CA LEU A 921 29.48 -27.25 -52.01
C LEU A 921 30.21 -26.06 -52.65
N GLU A 922 29.51 -24.96 -52.92
CA GLU A 922 30.06 -23.79 -53.60
C GLU A 922 30.68 -22.79 -52.60
N CYS A 923 31.47 -21.83 -53.12
CA CYS A 923 32.13 -20.84 -52.27
C CYS A 923 31.12 -19.85 -51.68
N TYR A 924 31.02 -19.82 -50.35
CA TYR A 924 30.24 -18.85 -49.59
C TYR A 924 30.58 -17.41 -50.01
N GLY A 925 29.56 -16.58 -50.23
CA GLY A 925 29.71 -15.17 -50.55
C GLY A 925 29.99 -14.82 -52.01
N THR A 926 30.06 -15.79 -52.92
CA THR A 926 30.19 -15.51 -54.37
C THR A 926 28.98 -15.91 -55.20
N GLN A 927 28.07 -16.69 -54.63
CA GLN A 927 26.92 -17.29 -55.32
C GLN A 927 25.60 -16.52 -55.10
N TRP A 928 24.79 -16.44 -56.14
CA TRP A 928 23.46 -15.82 -56.15
C TRP A 928 22.49 -16.71 -56.93
N TRP A 929 21.52 -17.31 -56.24
CA TRP A 929 20.58 -18.27 -56.83
C TRP A 929 19.11 -17.93 -56.58
N VAL A 930 18.81 -16.99 -55.69
CA VAL A 930 17.44 -16.48 -55.49
C VAL A 930 17.12 -15.51 -56.63
N ASN A 931 16.78 -16.01 -57.82
CA ASN A 931 16.42 -15.14 -58.94
C ASN A 931 14.91 -14.86 -59.03
N GLU A 932 14.06 -15.68 -58.44
CA GLU A 932 12.62 -15.47 -58.36
C GLU A 932 12.16 -16.10 -57.03
N ARG A 933 11.27 -15.42 -56.28
CA ARG A 933 10.65 -15.99 -55.07
C ARG A 933 10.18 -17.42 -55.40
N ILE A 934 10.51 -18.39 -54.54
CA ILE A 934 10.09 -19.79 -54.64
C ILE A 934 8.56 -19.85 -54.57
N ILE A 935 7.87 -19.58 -55.69
CA ILE A 935 6.42 -19.66 -55.82
C ILE A 935 6.00 -20.29 -57.16
N ASN A 936 6.86 -20.37 -58.19
CA ASN A 936 6.37 -20.71 -59.54
C ASN A 936 6.70 -22.08 -60.13
N GLU A 937 7.38 -22.99 -59.42
CA GLU A 937 7.55 -24.36 -59.94
C GLU A 937 7.42 -25.41 -58.82
N GLN A 938 6.19 -25.67 -58.36
CA GLN A 938 5.66 -26.95 -57.83
C GLN A 938 4.37 -26.70 -57.02
N ILE A 939 3.30 -26.25 -57.70
CA ILE A 939 1.90 -26.50 -57.28
C ILE A 939 1.33 -27.57 -58.20
#